data_AF-A0A2U1DU40-F1
#
_entry.id   AF-A0A2U1DU40-F1
#
_cell.length_a   1.000
_cell.length_b   1.000
_cell.length_c   1.000
_cell.angle_alpha   90.00
_cell.angle_beta   90.00
_cell.angle_gamma   90.00
#
_symmetry.space_group_name_H-M   'P 1'
#
loop_
_entity.id
_entity.type
_entity.pdbx_description
1 polymer ?
#
loop_
_entity_poly.entity_id
_entity_poly.type
_entity_poly.pdbx_seq_one_letter_code
_entity_poly.pdbx_strand_id
1 'polypeptide(L)'
;MRALSKSKLIAFRQCSKRLWLEVHQPEARQDSAATQAVFQTGHAVGALAQQIYDPAGDGATINLQAAGVAAAVEQTRELLLMRKPLFEAGMSAAGGLAFADVMLPVMDGATPAWKMVEVKSSTAVKTYQEDDAAIQSYIARAAGVEVRSVCIAHIDAAWIYPGGGDYRGLLIEKDVTEGAYARSMEVAEWIGRAQRVAAQAVPPDVQMGAQCETPFPCGFQKHCQKNQHPAEFPVAWLPRTSSKALKDFLGQTGAQDMREIPEALLTPVQRRVRDATVSGRAYFDAEGARQDLLPYPLPAYFLDFETIQFGVPRWAGTRPFQMLPFQFSLHQMDAQGQLSHEAFVDISGDEPSEAFAAQLVRACALPLPVFVYHAGFEGNRLKELAQCFPALAPELEAIRGRLVDLLPIARARYYDPRQHGSWSIKKVLPAIAPHLGYDALTGVQDGGMAMAAYLEAIAPATSPQRKALIRDELLAYCALDTLAMVEIWKKFSQSYSIPQPTGSTQGEKAMLTQSPAHFESSSEVPFFAALMQHLMQGTMIPKVQVERSIGPIIGFFLEKALKARLGADLVMLSPEFPIRKSRLAEQGNNQSTNIDWLMLNLDAPELLMVELKTTDTTFSEDQAQIYQELQAAIESTGSAAFLLDELLAIKDASQEPGKYGFVLELLKTACQVRSETELREHLDSCKRARVIYLAPKLSKPKNWRSADQGWEWISFENLPVVLDEHEFADQWPTLREHLVSLDEATRSKRNRNEELVVGGKNYRELIKFSPLLKRARSEGAAMVVSLQNWRTVLPTMTLQQLEAKTFKYDLADGGKGKKDPKNWITGDQFLAQIAKLQPC
;
A
#
# COMPACT_ATOMS: atom_id res chain seq x y z
N MET A 1 -34.16 4.41 28.41
CA MET A 1 -33.70 3.24 27.61
C MET A 1 -32.95 3.79 26.40
N ARG A 2 -31.79 3.24 26.02
CA ARG A 2 -31.01 3.76 24.88
C ARG A 2 -31.60 3.24 23.58
N ALA A 3 -31.59 4.02 22.49
CA ALA A 3 -31.90 3.47 21.17
C ALA A 3 -30.72 2.65 20.63
N LEU A 4 -30.88 1.31 20.51
CA LEU A 4 -29.85 0.43 19.96
C LEU A 4 -30.06 0.28 18.45
N SER A 5 -29.03 0.60 17.66
CA SER A 5 -29.10 0.44 16.20
C SER A 5 -29.23 -1.04 15.79
N LYS A 6 -29.81 -1.30 14.60
CA LYS A 6 -29.79 -2.61 13.91
C LYS A 6 -28.43 -3.29 14.06
N SER A 7 -27.35 -2.59 13.69
CA SER A 7 -25.98 -3.12 13.73
C SER A 7 -25.54 -3.55 15.13
N LYS A 8 -25.94 -2.80 16.18
CA LYS A 8 -25.66 -3.16 17.58
C LYS A 8 -26.47 -4.39 18.03
N LEU A 9 -27.72 -4.51 17.59
CA LEU A 9 -28.56 -5.67 17.86
C LEU A 9 -28.01 -6.94 17.17
N ILE A 10 -27.51 -6.81 15.94
CA ILE A 10 -26.81 -7.90 15.24
C ILE A 10 -25.48 -8.23 15.93
N ALA A 11 -24.72 -7.23 16.38
CA ALA A 11 -23.51 -7.46 17.16
C ALA A 11 -23.79 -8.25 18.44
N PHE A 12 -24.89 -7.95 19.14
CA PHE A 12 -25.36 -8.72 20.29
C PHE A 12 -25.72 -10.17 19.93
N ARG A 13 -26.42 -10.38 18.81
CA ARG A 13 -26.78 -11.70 18.31
C ARG A 13 -25.56 -12.56 18.01
N GLN A 14 -24.48 -11.95 17.55
CA GLN A 14 -23.21 -12.63 17.36
C GLN A 14 -22.47 -12.85 18.68
N CYS A 15 -22.32 -11.82 19.50
CA CYS A 15 -21.61 -11.91 20.78
C CYS A 15 -22.03 -10.76 21.73
N SER A 16 -22.50 -11.09 22.93
CA SER A 16 -22.88 -10.08 23.93
C SER A 16 -21.71 -9.17 24.32
N LYS A 17 -20.49 -9.74 24.44
CA LYS A 17 -19.26 -8.96 24.69
C LYS A 17 -18.94 -8.01 23.53
N ARG A 18 -19.20 -8.40 22.28
CA ARG A 18 -19.06 -7.51 21.11
C ARG A 18 -19.99 -6.31 21.21
N LEU A 19 -21.27 -6.51 21.52
CA LEU A 19 -22.19 -5.38 21.76
C LEU A 19 -21.64 -4.45 22.85
N TRP A 20 -21.19 -5.01 23.98
CA TRP A 20 -20.68 -4.20 25.08
C TRP A 20 -19.47 -3.35 24.62
N LEU A 21 -18.54 -3.94 23.87
CA LEU A 21 -17.37 -3.24 23.33
C LEU A 21 -17.75 -2.16 22.29
N GLU A 22 -18.70 -2.42 21.38
CA GLU A 22 -19.20 -1.40 20.43
C GLU A 22 -19.87 -0.19 21.11
N VAL A 23 -20.19 -0.34 22.40
CA VAL A 23 -20.91 0.64 23.19
C VAL A 23 -19.98 1.44 24.08
N HIS A 24 -19.08 0.75 24.77
CA HIS A 24 -18.25 1.31 25.83
C HIS A 24 -16.79 1.52 25.40
N GLN A 25 -16.33 0.80 24.37
CA GLN A 25 -14.94 0.87 23.86
C GLN A 25 -14.90 0.77 22.32
N PRO A 26 -15.66 1.59 21.58
CA PRO A 26 -15.74 1.48 20.11
C PRO A 26 -14.38 1.65 19.41
N GLU A 27 -13.45 2.39 20.01
CA GLU A 27 -12.08 2.62 19.51
C GLU A 27 -11.20 1.36 19.51
N ALA A 28 -11.56 0.33 20.28
CA ALA A 28 -10.85 -0.95 20.27
C ALA A 28 -11.13 -1.78 19.00
N ARG A 29 -12.07 -1.36 18.15
CA ARG A 29 -12.45 -2.06 16.93
C ARG A 29 -11.40 -1.88 15.83
N GLN A 30 -10.97 -2.98 15.25
CA GLN A 30 -10.08 -3.04 14.09
C GLN A 30 -10.66 -3.99 13.04
N ASP A 31 -11.20 -3.41 11.97
CA ASP A 31 -11.70 -4.18 10.83
C ASP A 31 -10.57 -4.42 9.81
N SER A 32 -10.55 -5.60 9.18
CA SER A 32 -9.57 -5.92 8.14
C SER A 32 -9.86 -5.16 6.83
N ALA A 33 -8.85 -4.99 5.98
CA ALA A 33 -9.04 -4.41 4.65
C ALA A 33 -10.11 -5.16 3.82
N ALA A 34 -10.15 -6.49 3.91
CA ALA A 34 -11.20 -7.30 3.29
C ALA A 34 -12.60 -6.96 3.82
N THR A 35 -12.75 -6.74 5.13
CA THR A 35 -14.02 -6.33 5.74
C THR A 35 -14.45 -4.95 5.24
N GLN A 36 -13.50 -4.00 5.13
CA GLN A 36 -13.76 -2.66 4.59
C GLN A 36 -14.20 -2.71 3.12
N ALA A 37 -13.59 -3.56 2.29
CA ALA A 37 -13.98 -3.74 0.89
C ALA A 37 -15.42 -4.27 0.74
N VAL A 38 -15.84 -5.18 1.64
CA VAL A 38 -17.24 -5.64 1.70
C VAL A 38 -18.19 -4.49 2.03
N PHE A 39 -17.84 -3.60 2.96
CA PHE A 39 -18.65 -2.42 3.29
C PHE A 39 -18.75 -1.45 2.11
N GLN A 40 -17.64 -1.17 1.42
CA GLN A 40 -17.63 -0.33 0.22
C GLN A 40 -18.53 -0.89 -0.88
N THR A 41 -18.46 -2.21 -1.11
CA THR A 41 -19.36 -2.90 -2.05
C THR A 41 -20.83 -2.75 -1.61
N GLY A 42 -21.11 -2.90 -0.32
CA GLY A 42 -22.45 -2.66 0.25
C GLY A 42 -22.98 -1.25 -0.03
N HIS A 43 -22.16 -0.22 0.19
CA HIS A 43 -22.54 1.16 -0.10
C HIS A 43 -22.79 1.41 -1.59
N ALA A 44 -21.97 0.84 -2.48
CA ALA A 44 -22.18 0.95 -3.92
C ALA A 44 -23.51 0.30 -4.35
N VAL A 45 -23.83 -0.88 -3.81
CA VAL A 45 -25.09 -1.57 -4.08
C VAL A 45 -26.28 -0.80 -3.52
N GLY A 46 -26.16 -0.22 -2.32
CA GLY A 46 -27.18 0.65 -1.73
C GLY A 46 -27.48 1.89 -2.58
N ALA A 47 -26.43 2.54 -3.11
CA ALA A 47 -26.61 3.67 -4.03
C ALA A 47 -27.31 3.27 -5.35
N LEU A 48 -26.97 2.09 -5.90
CA LEU A 48 -27.65 1.57 -7.09
C LEU A 48 -29.09 1.15 -6.82
N ALA A 49 -29.38 0.64 -5.62
CA ALA A 49 -30.76 0.34 -5.24
C ALA A 49 -31.65 1.58 -5.36
N GLN A 50 -31.15 2.77 -5.03
CA GLN A 50 -31.91 4.01 -5.24
C GLN A 50 -32.27 4.21 -6.71
N GLN A 51 -31.32 4.02 -7.62
CA GLN A 51 -31.56 4.13 -9.07
C GLN A 51 -32.52 3.06 -9.61
N ILE A 52 -32.46 1.85 -9.06
CA ILE A 52 -33.31 0.72 -9.45
C ILE A 52 -34.75 0.93 -8.98
N TYR A 53 -34.92 1.41 -7.75
CA TYR A 53 -36.23 1.54 -7.09
C TYR A 53 -36.90 2.91 -7.29
N ASP A 54 -36.16 3.92 -7.69
CA ASP A 54 -36.66 5.25 -8.07
C ASP A 54 -36.12 5.66 -9.46
N PRO A 55 -36.57 5.01 -10.54
CA PRO A 55 -36.15 5.37 -11.90
C PRO A 55 -36.67 6.74 -12.34
N ALA A 56 -37.69 7.28 -11.67
CA ALA A 56 -38.25 8.60 -11.96
C ALA A 56 -37.50 9.74 -11.26
N GLY A 57 -36.71 9.44 -10.23
CA GLY A 57 -35.97 10.41 -9.43
C GLY A 57 -36.87 11.30 -8.56
N ASP A 58 -38.04 10.79 -8.16
CA ASP A 58 -39.03 11.56 -7.39
C ASP A 58 -39.05 11.22 -5.89
N GLY A 59 -38.27 10.22 -5.48
CA GLY A 59 -38.09 9.79 -4.11
C GLY A 59 -37.23 10.73 -3.27
N ALA A 60 -37.06 10.38 -1.99
CA ALA A 60 -36.26 11.16 -1.05
C ALA A 60 -35.28 10.27 -0.26
N THR A 61 -34.03 10.72 -0.16
CA THR A 61 -32.98 10.05 0.61
C THR A 61 -32.69 10.81 1.89
N ILE A 62 -32.68 10.11 3.02
CA ILE A 62 -32.44 10.72 4.33
C ILE A 62 -30.95 10.67 4.64
N ASN A 63 -30.33 11.84 4.80
CA ASN A 63 -28.90 11.93 5.10
C ASN A 63 -28.65 11.95 6.61
N LEU A 64 -28.42 10.76 7.17
CA LEU A 64 -28.13 10.60 8.60
C LEU A 64 -26.90 11.40 9.06
N GLN A 65 -25.86 11.51 8.23
CA GLN A 65 -24.61 12.19 8.60
C GLN A 65 -24.82 13.71 8.74
N ALA A 66 -25.65 14.30 7.87
CA ALA A 66 -25.96 15.72 7.90
C ALA A 66 -27.00 16.09 8.97
N ALA A 67 -28.03 15.25 9.13
CA ALA A 67 -29.16 15.56 10.02
C ALA A 67 -28.93 15.14 11.49
N GLY A 68 -28.13 14.10 11.71
CA GLY A 68 -28.09 13.40 13.00
C GLY A 68 -29.34 12.53 13.23
N VAL A 69 -29.25 11.60 14.18
CA VAL A 69 -30.25 10.53 14.37
C VAL A 69 -31.66 11.07 14.63
N ALA A 70 -31.80 12.03 15.56
CA ALA A 70 -33.12 12.52 15.96
C ALA A 70 -33.85 13.24 14.81
N ALA A 71 -33.14 14.13 14.10
CA ALA A 71 -33.73 14.86 12.97
C ALA A 71 -34.02 13.94 11.79
N ALA A 72 -33.17 12.93 11.52
CA ALA A 72 -33.42 11.94 10.47
C ALA A 72 -34.71 11.13 10.73
N VAL A 73 -34.98 10.75 11.99
CA VAL A 73 -36.21 10.04 12.36
C VAL A 73 -37.44 10.95 12.18
N GLU A 74 -37.35 12.21 12.58
CA GLU A 74 -38.47 13.15 12.40
C GLU A 74 -38.74 13.44 10.92
N GLN A 75 -37.69 13.66 10.13
CA GLN A 75 -37.79 13.83 8.68
C GLN A 75 -38.43 12.60 8.02
N THR A 76 -38.09 11.39 8.47
CA THR A 76 -38.72 10.16 8.00
C THR A 76 -40.23 10.19 8.24
N ARG A 77 -40.67 10.60 9.44
CA ARG A 77 -42.08 10.66 9.82
C ARG A 77 -42.89 11.59 8.90
N GLU A 78 -42.33 12.74 8.54
CA GLU A 78 -42.95 13.70 7.62
C GLU A 78 -43.03 13.13 6.20
N LEU A 79 -41.93 12.54 5.70
CA LEU A 79 -41.84 12.02 4.34
C LEU A 79 -42.70 10.77 4.11
N LEU A 80 -42.95 9.97 5.15
CA LEU A 80 -43.87 8.82 5.08
C LEU A 80 -45.32 9.23 4.77
N LEU A 81 -45.69 10.51 4.87
CA LEU A 81 -47.00 11.01 4.46
C LEU A 81 -47.09 11.30 2.95
N MET A 82 -45.94 11.52 2.30
CA MET A 82 -45.85 11.95 0.90
C MET A 82 -46.06 10.80 -0.10
N ARG A 83 -46.03 9.54 0.35
CA ARG A 83 -46.20 8.32 -0.46
C ARG A 83 -45.30 8.29 -1.71
N LYS A 84 -44.01 8.58 -1.52
CA LYS A 84 -42.96 8.45 -2.53
C LYS A 84 -41.89 7.46 -2.05
N PRO A 85 -41.06 6.88 -2.93
CA PRO A 85 -39.93 6.07 -2.50
C PRO A 85 -39.07 6.83 -1.48
N LEU A 86 -38.75 6.21 -0.36
CA LEU A 86 -37.83 6.76 0.65
C LEU A 86 -36.63 5.84 0.81
N PHE A 87 -35.45 6.44 0.95
CA PHE A 87 -34.20 5.72 1.12
C PHE A 87 -33.55 6.10 2.44
N GLU A 88 -32.93 5.12 3.10
CA GLU A 88 -32.33 5.28 4.44
C GLU A 88 -33.35 5.80 5.48
N ALA A 89 -34.57 5.27 5.46
CA ALA A 89 -35.68 5.73 6.29
C ALA A 89 -35.45 5.37 7.77
N GLY A 90 -35.25 6.39 8.62
CA GLY A 90 -34.92 6.25 10.04
C GLY A 90 -36.15 6.08 10.94
N MET A 91 -36.18 5.02 11.74
CA MET A 91 -37.26 4.71 12.67
C MET A 91 -36.71 4.33 14.04
N SER A 92 -37.35 4.81 15.10
CA SER A 92 -36.95 4.55 16.49
C SER A 92 -38.17 4.25 17.35
N ALA A 93 -38.22 3.03 17.90
CA ALA A 93 -39.30 2.59 18.79
C ALA A 93 -38.86 1.36 19.59
N ALA A 94 -39.53 1.10 20.72
CA ALA A 94 -39.31 -0.07 21.58
C ALA A 94 -37.83 -0.29 21.99
N GLY A 95 -37.04 0.78 22.10
CA GLY A 95 -35.60 0.71 22.43
C GLY A 95 -34.68 0.33 21.27
N GLY A 96 -35.22 0.18 20.05
CA GLY A 96 -34.46 -0.05 18.82
C GLY A 96 -34.41 1.18 17.91
N LEU A 97 -33.39 1.24 17.07
CA LEU A 97 -33.19 2.21 16.01
C LEU A 97 -32.83 1.48 14.71
N ALA A 98 -33.55 1.76 13.63
CA ALA A 98 -33.33 1.16 12.33
C ALA A 98 -33.36 2.23 11.24
N PHE A 99 -32.56 2.01 10.20
CA PHE A 99 -32.63 2.76 8.95
C PHE A 99 -32.91 1.71 7.87
N ALA A 100 -34.11 1.78 7.29
CA ALA A 100 -34.50 0.89 6.20
C ALA A 100 -33.89 1.40 4.91
N ASP A 101 -33.19 0.52 4.17
CA ASP A 101 -32.48 0.91 2.95
C ASP A 101 -33.46 1.48 1.90
N VAL A 102 -34.61 0.83 1.72
CA VAL A 102 -35.68 1.29 0.81
C VAL A 102 -37.06 1.09 1.44
N MET A 103 -37.90 2.12 1.33
CA MET A 103 -39.32 2.11 1.66
C MET A 103 -40.11 2.50 0.41
N LEU A 104 -40.92 1.59 -0.12
CA LEU A 104 -41.75 1.80 -1.30
C LEU A 104 -43.22 1.98 -0.89
N PRO A 105 -43.91 3.04 -1.35
CA PRO A 105 -45.32 3.24 -1.04
C PRO A 105 -46.18 2.18 -1.73
N VAL A 106 -47.11 1.58 -1.00
CA VAL A 106 -48.19 0.77 -1.55
C VAL A 106 -49.34 1.70 -1.87
N MET A 107 -49.65 1.83 -3.16
CA MET A 107 -50.64 2.81 -3.65
C MET A 107 -52.09 2.39 -3.35
N ASP A 108 -52.29 1.13 -2.97
CA ASP A 108 -53.59 0.51 -2.75
C ASP A 108 -54.10 0.84 -1.34
N GLY A 109 -54.88 1.92 -1.20
CA GLY A 109 -55.63 2.22 0.03
C GLY A 109 -55.63 3.69 0.47
N ALA A 110 -56.55 3.99 1.39
CA ALA A 110 -56.72 5.32 1.97
C ALA A 110 -55.63 5.68 3.00
N THR A 111 -54.97 4.70 3.62
CA THR A 111 -53.86 4.89 4.57
C THR A 111 -52.50 4.67 3.90
N PRO A 112 -51.45 5.45 4.25
CA PRO A 112 -50.10 5.20 3.74
C PRO A 112 -49.57 3.85 4.23
N ALA A 113 -49.31 2.94 3.30
CA ALA A 113 -48.75 1.63 3.56
C ALA A 113 -47.46 1.43 2.79
N TRP A 114 -46.57 0.58 3.28
CA TRP A 114 -45.19 0.51 2.81
C TRP A 114 -44.69 -0.92 2.60
N LYS A 115 -43.95 -1.12 1.52
CA LYS A 115 -43.05 -2.26 1.33
C LYS A 115 -41.65 -1.85 1.76
N MET A 116 -41.09 -2.56 2.73
CA MET A 116 -39.74 -2.33 3.24
C MET A 116 -38.77 -3.30 2.58
N VAL A 117 -37.66 -2.80 2.03
CA VAL A 117 -36.64 -3.63 1.39
C VAL A 117 -35.28 -3.39 2.04
N GLU A 118 -34.67 -4.46 2.55
CA GLU A 118 -33.27 -4.48 2.99
C GLU A 118 -32.40 -4.93 1.81
N VAL A 119 -31.41 -4.14 1.44
CA VAL A 119 -30.54 -4.36 0.28
C VAL A 119 -29.24 -5.00 0.76
N LYS A 120 -28.88 -6.14 0.16
CA LYS A 120 -27.65 -6.88 0.49
C LYS A 120 -26.76 -7.03 -0.74
N SER A 121 -25.46 -6.82 -0.55
CA SER A 121 -24.43 -7.09 -1.57
C SER A 121 -24.11 -8.59 -1.73
N SER A 122 -24.77 -9.48 -0.99
CA SER A 122 -24.63 -10.93 -1.16
C SER A 122 -25.37 -11.43 -2.40
N THR A 123 -24.99 -12.60 -2.91
CA THR A 123 -25.65 -13.24 -4.06
C THR A 123 -26.81 -14.16 -3.72
N ALA A 124 -27.08 -14.34 -2.42
CA ALA A 124 -28.20 -15.12 -1.91
C ALA A 124 -28.51 -14.69 -0.47
N VAL A 125 -29.77 -14.82 -0.07
CA VAL A 125 -30.19 -14.53 1.30
C VAL A 125 -29.56 -15.51 2.29
N LYS A 126 -28.95 -14.97 3.34
CA LYS A 126 -28.36 -15.75 4.46
C LYS A 126 -29.29 -15.69 5.66
N THR A 127 -29.31 -16.76 6.47
CA THR A 127 -30.20 -16.86 7.64
C THR A 127 -30.05 -15.68 8.61
N TYR A 128 -28.84 -15.16 8.83
CA TYR A 128 -28.65 -14.00 9.72
C TYR A 128 -29.28 -12.71 9.15
N GLN A 129 -29.51 -12.61 7.84
CA GLN A 129 -30.16 -11.45 7.21
C GLN A 129 -31.67 -11.45 7.49
N GLU A 130 -32.24 -12.62 7.82
CA GLU A 130 -33.62 -12.69 8.31
C GLU A 130 -33.74 -12.11 9.73
N ASP A 131 -32.66 -12.12 10.54
CA ASP A 131 -32.62 -11.36 11.81
C ASP A 131 -32.66 -9.84 11.53
N ASP A 132 -31.96 -9.35 10.49
CA ASP A 132 -32.01 -7.93 10.09
C ASP A 132 -33.43 -7.49 9.73
N ALA A 133 -34.11 -8.27 8.89
CA ALA A 133 -35.48 -7.98 8.44
C ALA A 133 -36.49 -8.03 9.61
N ALA A 134 -36.36 -9.01 10.51
CA ALA A 134 -37.19 -9.11 11.71
C ALA A 134 -37.00 -7.91 12.64
N ILE A 135 -35.75 -7.51 12.91
CA ILE A 135 -35.43 -6.36 13.77
C ILE A 135 -36.02 -5.08 13.20
N GLN A 136 -35.78 -4.80 11.92
CA GLN A 136 -36.23 -3.55 11.31
C GLN A 136 -37.75 -3.47 11.20
N SER A 137 -38.41 -4.56 10.79
CA SER A 137 -39.86 -4.57 10.64
C SER A 137 -40.57 -4.44 11.98
N TYR A 138 -40.02 -5.05 13.04
CA TYR A 138 -40.51 -4.85 14.40
C TYR A 138 -40.39 -3.39 14.84
N ILE A 139 -39.23 -2.74 14.62
CA ILE A 139 -39.02 -1.33 14.98
C ILE A 139 -39.95 -0.41 14.17
N ALA A 140 -40.09 -0.64 12.86
CA ALA A 140 -40.96 0.14 11.98
C ALA A 140 -42.44 0.07 12.42
N ARG A 141 -42.93 -1.15 12.68
CA ARG A 141 -44.31 -1.36 13.14
C ARG A 141 -44.55 -0.78 14.53
N ALA A 142 -43.58 -0.91 15.44
CA ALA A 142 -43.64 -0.29 16.76
C ALA A 142 -43.60 1.25 16.71
N ALA A 143 -43.02 1.83 15.64
CA ALA A 143 -43.02 3.27 15.38
C ALA A 143 -44.33 3.76 14.71
N GLY A 144 -45.29 2.86 14.46
CA GLY A 144 -46.58 3.20 13.86
C GLY A 144 -46.59 3.20 12.33
N VAL A 145 -45.56 2.67 11.67
CA VAL A 145 -45.51 2.55 10.21
C VAL A 145 -46.29 1.31 9.76
N GLU A 146 -47.27 1.49 8.87
CA GLU A 146 -48.01 0.37 8.24
C GLU A 146 -47.13 -0.32 7.18
N VAL A 147 -46.26 -1.24 7.63
CA VAL A 147 -45.48 -2.10 6.74
C VAL A 147 -46.35 -3.27 6.30
N ARG A 148 -46.55 -3.47 5.00
CA ARG A 148 -47.35 -4.57 4.42
C ARG A 148 -46.50 -5.75 3.96
N SER A 149 -45.31 -5.48 3.45
CA SER A 149 -44.36 -6.51 3.05
C SER A 149 -42.93 -6.13 3.41
N VAL A 150 -42.14 -7.16 3.66
CA VAL A 150 -40.72 -7.05 4.00
C VAL A 150 -39.95 -7.95 3.06
N CYS A 151 -39.04 -7.36 2.30
CA CYS A 151 -38.22 -8.07 1.33
C CYS A 151 -36.74 -7.90 1.65
N ILE A 152 -35.95 -8.92 1.31
CA ILE A 152 -34.50 -8.81 1.21
C ILE A 152 -34.14 -8.82 -0.27
N ALA A 153 -33.58 -7.72 -0.76
CA ALA A 153 -33.01 -7.63 -2.10
C ALA A 153 -31.55 -8.08 -2.06
N HIS A 154 -31.15 -8.94 -2.98
CA HIS A 154 -29.79 -9.42 -3.10
C HIS A 154 -29.34 -9.44 -4.57
N ILE A 155 -28.03 -9.46 -4.79
CA ILE A 155 -27.46 -9.46 -6.15
C ILE A 155 -27.79 -10.77 -6.87
N ASP A 156 -28.21 -10.68 -8.13
CA ASP A 156 -28.27 -11.83 -9.04
C ASP A 156 -26.87 -12.12 -9.61
N ALA A 157 -26.25 -13.21 -9.17
CA ALA A 157 -24.93 -13.62 -9.64
C ALA A 157 -24.90 -14.06 -11.12
N ALA A 158 -26.06 -14.37 -11.70
CA ALA A 158 -26.20 -14.77 -13.11
C ALA A 158 -26.50 -13.58 -14.03
N TRP A 159 -26.85 -12.42 -13.48
CA TRP A 159 -27.13 -11.23 -14.27
C TRP A 159 -25.86 -10.72 -14.97
N ILE A 160 -26.00 -10.42 -16.27
CA ILE A 160 -24.92 -9.91 -17.11
C ILE A 160 -25.18 -8.43 -17.33
N TYR A 161 -24.18 -7.59 -17.03
CA TYR A 161 -24.30 -6.15 -17.17
C TYR A 161 -24.39 -5.75 -18.64
N PRO A 162 -25.49 -5.10 -19.08
CA PRO A 162 -25.64 -4.67 -20.47
C PRO A 162 -24.75 -3.48 -20.85
N GLY A 163 -24.19 -2.76 -19.87
CA GLY A 163 -23.46 -1.50 -20.10
C GLY A 163 -24.34 -0.26 -19.94
N GLY A 164 -23.77 0.91 -20.25
CA GLY A 164 -24.51 2.18 -20.29
C GLY A 164 -25.02 2.72 -18.95
N GLY A 165 -24.55 2.18 -17.82
CA GLY A 165 -25.05 2.53 -16.48
C GLY A 165 -26.40 1.92 -16.14
N ASP A 166 -26.89 0.96 -16.93
CA ASP A 166 -28.18 0.30 -16.70
C ASP A 166 -28.02 -0.92 -15.79
N TYR A 167 -28.40 -0.76 -14.53
CA TYR A 167 -28.36 -1.81 -13.50
C TYR A 167 -29.72 -2.46 -13.22
N ARG A 168 -30.72 -2.23 -14.09
CA ARG A 168 -32.03 -2.87 -13.94
C ARG A 168 -31.88 -4.39 -14.04
N GLY A 169 -32.47 -5.11 -13.09
CA GLY A 169 -32.37 -6.56 -12.97
C GLY A 169 -31.17 -7.06 -12.17
N LEU A 170 -30.28 -6.18 -11.68
CA LEU A 170 -29.16 -6.58 -10.80
C LEU A 170 -29.64 -7.19 -9.48
N LEU A 171 -30.76 -6.72 -8.95
CA LEU A 171 -31.30 -7.16 -7.65
C LEU A 171 -32.51 -8.09 -7.83
N ILE A 172 -32.49 -9.21 -7.12
CA ILE A 172 -33.63 -10.11 -6.94
C ILE A 172 -34.13 -9.97 -5.51
N GLU A 173 -35.45 -9.95 -5.34
CA GLU A 173 -36.09 -9.87 -4.04
C GLU A 173 -36.56 -11.23 -3.54
N LYS A 174 -36.35 -11.47 -2.24
CA LYS A 174 -36.98 -12.55 -1.49
C LYS A 174 -37.95 -11.94 -0.49
N ASP A 175 -39.23 -12.29 -0.58
CA ASP A 175 -40.22 -11.97 0.45
C ASP A 175 -39.91 -12.76 1.72
N VAL A 176 -39.81 -12.06 2.85
CA VAL A 176 -39.57 -12.63 4.17
C VAL A 176 -40.59 -12.13 5.21
N THR A 177 -41.74 -11.62 4.75
CA THR A 177 -42.75 -10.95 5.57
C THR A 177 -43.26 -11.83 6.71
N GLU A 178 -43.73 -13.03 6.39
CA GLU A 178 -44.28 -13.96 7.39
C GLU A 178 -43.22 -14.36 8.43
N GLY A 179 -42.02 -14.70 7.96
CA GLY A 179 -40.90 -15.08 8.83
C GLY A 179 -40.42 -13.93 9.72
N ALA A 180 -40.38 -12.71 9.21
CA ALA A 180 -40.02 -11.52 9.98
C ALA A 180 -41.08 -11.22 11.06
N TYR A 181 -42.37 -11.34 10.73
CA TYR A 181 -43.46 -11.02 11.65
C TYR A 181 -43.62 -12.07 12.75
N ALA A 182 -43.44 -13.35 12.43
CA ALA A 182 -43.50 -14.44 13.40
C ALA A 182 -42.50 -14.27 14.56
N ARG A 183 -41.40 -13.55 14.33
CA ARG A 183 -40.30 -13.37 15.27
C ARG A 183 -40.40 -12.10 16.14
N SER A 184 -41.53 -11.38 16.09
CA SER A 184 -41.73 -10.12 16.82
C SER A 184 -41.44 -10.25 18.33
N MET A 185 -41.90 -11.35 18.95
CA MET A 185 -41.64 -11.65 20.37
C MET A 185 -40.14 -11.87 20.64
N GLU A 186 -39.46 -12.65 19.79
CA GLU A 186 -38.03 -12.89 19.92
C GLU A 186 -37.23 -11.58 19.81
N VAL A 187 -37.57 -10.72 18.85
CA VAL A 187 -36.92 -9.42 18.67
C VAL A 187 -37.08 -8.55 19.91
N ALA A 188 -38.27 -8.49 20.50
CA ALA A 188 -38.50 -7.74 21.74
C ALA A 188 -37.60 -8.26 22.88
N GLU A 189 -37.47 -9.58 23.03
CA GLU A 189 -36.57 -10.19 24.01
C GLU A 189 -35.09 -9.90 23.72
N TRP A 190 -34.68 -9.91 22.45
CA TRP A 190 -33.32 -9.58 22.06
C TRP A 190 -32.98 -8.14 22.40
N ILE A 191 -33.86 -7.19 22.09
CA ILE A 191 -33.68 -5.79 22.45
C ILE A 191 -33.59 -5.68 23.98
N GLY A 192 -34.50 -6.30 24.73
CA GLY A 192 -34.46 -6.30 26.19
C GLY A 192 -33.15 -6.84 26.78
N ARG A 193 -32.63 -7.95 26.25
CA ARG A 193 -31.32 -8.51 26.67
C ARG A 193 -30.16 -7.62 26.27
N ALA A 194 -30.18 -7.06 25.06
CA ALA A 194 -29.17 -6.15 24.57
C ALA A 194 -29.11 -4.87 25.42
N GLN A 195 -30.24 -4.33 25.87
CA GLN A 195 -30.28 -3.20 26.83
C GLN A 195 -29.61 -3.56 28.15
N ARG A 196 -29.88 -4.75 28.70
CA ARG A 196 -29.24 -5.23 29.94
C ARG A 196 -27.73 -5.33 29.79
N VAL A 197 -27.25 -5.94 28.70
CA VAL A 197 -25.81 -6.04 28.40
C VAL A 197 -25.20 -4.65 28.25
N ALA A 198 -25.83 -3.78 27.48
CA ALA A 198 -25.37 -2.40 27.27
C ALA A 198 -25.25 -1.59 28.58
N ALA A 199 -26.05 -1.90 29.59
CA ALA A 199 -26.04 -1.22 30.88
C ALA A 199 -25.04 -1.80 31.89
N GLN A 200 -24.36 -2.91 31.59
CA GLN A 200 -23.37 -3.51 32.49
C GLN A 200 -22.14 -2.62 32.62
N ALA A 201 -21.62 -2.48 33.84
CA ALA A 201 -20.40 -1.71 34.12
C ALA A 201 -19.12 -2.40 33.61
N VAL A 202 -19.15 -3.73 33.49
CA VAL A 202 -18.04 -4.56 32.99
C VAL A 202 -18.53 -5.44 31.85
N PRO A 203 -17.65 -5.83 30.89
CA PRO A 203 -18.06 -6.68 29.78
C PRO A 203 -18.53 -8.05 30.25
N PRO A 204 -19.51 -8.67 29.56
CA PRO A 204 -19.83 -10.09 29.76
C PRO A 204 -18.60 -10.98 29.63
N ASP A 205 -18.49 -11.98 30.50
CA ASP A 205 -17.46 -13.01 30.39
C ASP A 205 -17.80 -14.00 29.26
N VAL A 206 -17.25 -13.71 28.08
CA VAL A 206 -17.38 -14.54 26.88
C VAL A 206 -15.99 -14.86 26.36
N GLN A 207 -15.66 -16.14 26.33
CA GLN A 207 -14.41 -16.66 25.76
C GLN A 207 -14.45 -16.58 24.24
N MET A 208 -13.27 -16.40 23.61
CA MET A 208 -13.18 -16.43 22.15
C MET A 208 -13.57 -17.80 21.60
N GLY A 209 -14.17 -17.82 20.41
CA GLY A 209 -14.68 -19.04 19.79
C GLY A 209 -15.22 -18.79 18.38
N ALA A 210 -16.05 -19.71 17.88
CA ALA A 210 -16.61 -19.62 16.51
C ALA A 210 -17.36 -18.31 16.23
N GLN A 211 -17.97 -17.71 17.26
CA GLN A 211 -18.66 -16.42 17.18
C GLN A 211 -17.74 -15.24 16.85
N CYS A 212 -16.41 -15.40 16.96
CA CYS A 212 -15.45 -14.40 16.53
C CYS A 212 -15.34 -14.30 15.01
N GLU A 213 -15.77 -15.34 14.27
CA GLU A 213 -15.70 -15.42 12.81
C GLU A 213 -17.07 -15.53 12.13
N THR A 214 -18.06 -16.07 12.83
CA THR A 214 -19.39 -16.35 12.27
C THR A 214 -20.46 -15.50 12.95
N PRO A 215 -21.39 -14.85 12.21
CA PRO A 215 -21.48 -14.81 10.74
C PRO A 215 -20.48 -13.88 10.05
N PHE A 216 -19.77 -13.05 10.82
CA PHE A 216 -18.76 -12.12 10.31
C PHE A 216 -17.51 -12.13 11.19
N PRO A 217 -16.32 -11.85 10.63
CA PRO A 217 -15.14 -11.53 11.43
C PRO A 217 -15.42 -10.39 12.41
N CYS A 218 -15.13 -10.60 13.69
CA CYS A 218 -15.33 -9.64 14.75
C CYS A 218 -14.16 -8.64 14.81
N GLY A 219 -14.44 -7.34 14.64
CA GLY A 219 -13.41 -6.30 14.73
C GLY A 219 -12.75 -6.16 16.12
N PHE A 220 -13.21 -6.87 17.15
CA PHE A 220 -12.61 -6.84 18.50
C PHE A 220 -11.76 -8.07 18.81
N GLN A 221 -11.45 -8.93 17.84
CA GLN A 221 -10.64 -10.13 18.06
C GLN A 221 -9.29 -9.81 18.72
N LYS A 222 -8.54 -8.84 18.17
CA LYS A 222 -7.24 -8.42 18.74
C LYS A 222 -7.37 -7.92 20.18
N HIS A 223 -8.44 -7.17 20.48
CA HIS A 223 -8.71 -6.71 21.85
C HIS A 223 -8.98 -7.89 22.79
N CYS A 224 -9.78 -8.87 22.35
CA CYS A 224 -10.07 -10.05 23.15
C CYS A 224 -8.84 -10.96 23.34
N GLN A 225 -7.95 -11.05 22.33
CA GLN A 225 -6.71 -11.83 22.37
C GLN A 225 -5.68 -11.28 23.36
N LYS A 226 -5.60 -9.96 23.54
CA LYS A 226 -4.66 -9.34 24.52
C LYS A 226 -4.84 -9.85 25.95
N ASN A 227 -6.03 -10.32 26.27
CA ASN A 227 -6.38 -10.82 27.59
C ASN A 227 -6.26 -12.36 27.70
N GLN A 228 -5.67 -13.02 26.69
CA GLN A 228 -5.39 -14.46 26.69
C GLN A 228 -3.89 -14.70 26.85
N HIS A 229 -3.52 -15.73 27.62
CA HIS A 229 -2.16 -16.25 27.60
C HIS A 229 -1.97 -17.06 26.31
N PRO A 230 -1.04 -16.69 25.42
CA PRO A 230 -0.83 -17.44 24.19
C PRO A 230 -0.27 -18.83 24.52
N ALA A 231 -0.92 -19.87 24.02
CA ALA A 231 -0.34 -21.21 24.02
C ALA A 231 0.97 -21.20 23.23
N GLU A 232 1.98 -21.93 23.71
CA GLU A 232 3.28 -22.05 23.04
C GLU A 232 3.13 -22.72 21.66
N PHE A 233 2.27 -23.74 21.56
CA PHE A 233 1.93 -24.40 20.31
C PHE A 233 0.41 -24.38 20.07
N PRO A 234 -0.14 -23.26 19.53
CA PRO A 234 -1.58 -23.09 19.41
C PRO A 234 -2.26 -24.19 18.58
N VAL A 235 -3.37 -24.73 19.07
CA VAL A 235 -4.22 -25.67 18.32
C VAL A 235 -4.69 -25.07 16.98
N ALA A 236 -4.77 -23.74 16.88
CA ALA A 236 -5.12 -23.03 15.65
C ALA A 236 -4.15 -23.29 14.47
N TRP A 237 -2.92 -23.74 14.73
CA TRP A 237 -1.98 -24.14 13.68
C TRP A 237 -2.26 -25.53 13.13
N LEU A 238 -3.16 -26.33 13.72
CA LEU A 238 -3.53 -27.60 13.13
C LEU A 238 -4.42 -27.39 11.90
N PRO A 239 -4.03 -27.89 10.72
CA PRO A 239 -4.80 -27.68 9.50
C PRO A 239 -6.14 -28.41 9.57
N ARG A 240 -7.23 -27.72 9.21
CA ARG A 240 -8.59 -28.28 9.03
C ARG A 240 -9.02 -29.18 10.20
N THR A 241 -9.34 -28.60 11.36
CA THR A 241 -9.93 -29.29 12.52
C THR A 241 -11.39 -29.69 12.26
N SER A 242 -11.63 -30.53 11.25
CA SER A 242 -12.97 -30.89 10.79
C SER A 242 -13.55 -32.14 11.46
N SER A 243 -12.71 -33.00 12.06
CA SER A 243 -13.19 -34.24 12.68
C SER A 243 -14.06 -33.93 13.89
N LYS A 244 -15.23 -34.56 13.96
CA LYS A 244 -16.16 -34.40 15.07
C LYS A 244 -15.50 -34.75 16.40
N ALA A 245 -14.74 -35.85 16.45
CA ALA A 245 -14.02 -36.28 17.65
C ALA A 245 -13.02 -35.23 18.18
N LEU A 246 -12.27 -34.57 17.30
CA LEU A 246 -11.35 -33.50 17.72
C LEU A 246 -12.12 -32.27 18.20
N LYS A 247 -13.20 -31.87 17.51
CA LYS A 247 -14.04 -30.74 17.93
C LYS A 247 -14.68 -30.98 19.30
N ASP A 248 -15.21 -32.18 19.50
CA ASP A 248 -15.84 -32.59 20.75
C ASP A 248 -14.80 -32.61 21.89
N PHE A 249 -13.59 -33.13 21.63
CA PHE A 249 -12.48 -33.08 22.60
C PHE A 249 -12.13 -31.65 22.99
N LEU A 250 -11.87 -30.78 22.01
CA LEU A 250 -11.53 -29.37 22.26
C LEU A 250 -12.64 -28.63 23.03
N GLY A 251 -13.91 -28.90 22.71
CA GLY A 251 -15.06 -28.31 23.40
C GLY A 251 -15.22 -28.79 24.85
N GLN A 252 -14.84 -30.03 25.14
CA GLN A 252 -14.94 -30.61 26.49
C GLN A 252 -13.75 -30.26 27.38
N THR A 253 -12.53 -30.26 26.83
CA THR A 253 -11.30 -30.04 27.62
C THR A 253 -10.86 -28.58 27.66
N GLY A 254 -11.26 -27.77 26.68
CA GLY A 254 -10.79 -26.40 26.52
C GLY A 254 -9.32 -26.31 26.08
N ALA A 255 -8.75 -27.40 25.57
CA ALA A 255 -7.33 -27.47 25.20
C ALA A 255 -6.95 -26.39 24.17
N GLN A 256 -5.88 -25.65 24.47
CA GLN A 256 -5.37 -24.54 23.64
C GLN A 256 -4.00 -24.83 23.03
N ASP A 257 -3.27 -25.81 23.58
CA ASP A 257 -1.97 -26.25 23.11
C ASP A 257 -2.06 -27.63 22.42
N MET A 258 -1.45 -27.78 21.25
CA MET A 258 -1.53 -29.03 20.48
C MET A 258 -0.86 -30.23 21.15
N ARG A 259 0.00 -30.02 22.15
CA ARG A 259 0.57 -31.11 22.97
C ARG A 259 -0.48 -31.81 23.82
N GLU A 260 -1.58 -31.13 24.14
CA GLU A 260 -2.68 -31.67 24.94
C GLU A 260 -3.61 -32.58 24.11
N ILE A 261 -3.47 -32.58 22.78
CA ILE A 261 -4.33 -33.36 21.89
C ILE A 261 -3.78 -34.79 21.72
N PRO A 262 -4.58 -35.83 22.02
CA PRO A 262 -4.21 -37.21 21.75
C PRO A 262 -3.95 -37.48 20.26
N GLU A 263 -2.87 -38.21 19.96
CA GLU A 263 -2.44 -38.53 18.58
C GLU A 263 -3.50 -39.22 17.72
N ALA A 264 -4.31 -40.07 18.36
CA ALA A 264 -5.36 -40.83 17.70
C ALA A 264 -6.46 -39.92 17.11
N LEU A 265 -6.58 -38.68 17.61
CA LEU A 265 -7.55 -37.69 17.10
C LEU A 265 -7.03 -36.89 15.92
N LEU A 266 -5.72 -36.96 15.64
CA LEU A 266 -5.06 -36.19 14.60
C LEU A 266 -4.98 -36.99 13.28
N THR A 267 -5.18 -36.30 12.16
CA THR A 267 -4.87 -36.85 10.83
C THR A 267 -3.35 -36.94 10.60
N PRO A 268 -2.87 -37.70 9.60
CA PRO A 268 -1.43 -37.75 9.29
C PRO A 268 -0.79 -36.38 9.07
N VAL A 269 -1.49 -35.45 8.40
CA VAL A 269 -1.01 -34.08 8.17
C VAL A 269 -0.95 -33.29 9.48
N GLN A 270 -1.97 -33.41 10.34
CA GLN A 270 -2.00 -32.74 11.63
C GLN A 270 -0.91 -33.28 12.58
N ARG A 271 -0.66 -34.59 12.57
CA ARG A 271 0.48 -35.18 13.31
C ARG A 271 1.80 -34.62 12.83
N ARG A 272 2.03 -34.58 11.52
CA ARG A 272 3.25 -33.97 10.96
C ARG A 272 3.44 -32.52 11.41
N VAL A 273 2.37 -31.71 11.37
CA VAL A 273 2.40 -30.32 11.84
C VAL A 273 2.81 -30.28 13.30
N ARG A 274 2.11 -31.04 14.15
CA ARG A 274 2.42 -31.11 15.58
C ARG A 274 3.87 -31.54 15.84
N ASP A 275 4.31 -32.62 15.23
CA ASP A 275 5.62 -33.21 15.49
C ASP A 275 6.75 -32.26 15.08
N ALA A 276 6.64 -31.66 13.90
CA ALA A 276 7.61 -30.69 13.41
C ALA A 276 7.61 -29.42 14.26
N THR A 277 6.42 -28.86 14.56
CA THR A 277 6.30 -27.65 15.38
C THR A 277 6.85 -27.86 16.78
N VAL A 278 6.46 -28.92 17.47
CA VAL A 278 6.88 -29.21 18.85
C VAL A 278 8.38 -29.55 18.91
N SER A 279 8.91 -30.26 17.91
CA SER A 279 10.35 -30.58 17.87
C SER A 279 11.24 -29.44 17.36
N GLY A 280 10.66 -28.41 16.75
CA GLY A 280 11.40 -27.34 16.07
C GLY A 280 12.15 -27.79 14.81
N ARG A 281 11.88 -28.99 14.27
CA ARG A 281 12.58 -29.55 13.12
C ARG A 281 11.66 -29.68 11.91
N ALA A 282 12.12 -29.22 10.75
CA ALA A 282 11.37 -29.34 9.51
C ALA A 282 11.24 -30.82 9.09
N TYR A 283 10.05 -31.18 8.62
CA TYR A 283 9.81 -32.41 7.87
C TYR A 283 10.13 -32.16 6.40
N PHE A 284 11.00 -32.98 5.81
CA PHE A 284 11.24 -32.96 4.37
C PHE A 284 11.51 -34.35 3.80
N ASP A 285 10.59 -34.84 2.97
CA ASP A 285 10.75 -36.05 2.15
C ASP A 285 11.34 -35.67 0.78
N ALA A 286 12.66 -35.52 0.74
CA ALA A 286 13.39 -35.06 -0.44
C ALA A 286 13.29 -36.05 -1.62
N GLU A 287 13.37 -37.35 -1.37
CA GLU A 287 13.28 -38.36 -2.42
C GLU A 287 11.86 -38.44 -2.99
N GLY A 288 10.83 -38.38 -2.14
CA GLY A 288 9.46 -38.29 -2.60
C GLY A 288 9.18 -37.02 -3.41
N ALA A 289 9.72 -35.87 -3.00
CA ALA A 289 9.62 -34.62 -3.77
C ALA A 289 10.30 -34.72 -5.14
N ARG A 290 11.49 -35.32 -5.20
CA ARG A 290 12.22 -35.55 -6.44
C ARG A 290 11.44 -36.47 -7.39
N GLN A 291 10.83 -37.53 -6.85
CA GLN A 291 10.01 -38.46 -7.64
C GLN A 291 8.74 -37.79 -8.18
N ASP A 292 8.07 -36.96 -7.38
CA ASP A 292 6.87 -36.22 -7.81
C ASP A 292 7.18 -35.23 -8.96
N LEU A 293 8.40 -34.67 -9.01
CA LEU A 293 8.83 -33.72 -10.05
C LEU A 293 9.51 -34.37 -11.27
N LEU A 294 9.92 -35.63 -11.18
CA LEU A 294 10.60 -36.36 -12.25
C LEU A 294 9.88 -36.32 -13.62
N PRO A 295 8.53 -36.35 -13.71
CA PRO A 295 7.82 -36.27 -14.98
C PRO A 295 7.90 -34.90 -15.69
N TYR A 296 8.41 -33.86 -15.03
CA TYR A 296 8.34 -32.48 -15.48
C TYR A 296 9.75 -31.84 -15.58
N PRO A 297 10.58 -32.27 -16.55
CA PRO A 297 11.94 -31.76 -16.70
C PRO A 297 11.97 -30.32 -17.24
N LEU A 298 13.12 -29.67 -17.09
CA LEU A 298 13.41 -28.40 -17.75
C LEU A 298 13.56 -28.57 -19.27
N PRO A 299 13.25 -27.55 -20.08
CA PRO A 299 12.80 -26.21 -19.68
C PRO A 299 11.33 -26.17 -19.23
N ALA A 300 10.99 -25.22 -18.36
CA ALA A 300 9.64 -25.09 -17.78
C ALA A 300 9.23 -23.63 -17.56
N TYR A 301 7.92 -23.42 -17.43
CA TYR A 301 7.32 -22.15 -17.04
C TYR A 301 6.85 -22.16 -15.59
N PHE A 302 6.83 -21.00 -14.96
CA PHE A 302 6.24 -20.74 -13.65
C PHE A 302 5.29 -19.56 -13.78
N LEU A 303 4.01 -19.77 -13.49
CA LEU A 303 2.93 -18.84 -13.83
C LEU A 303 2.09 -18.51 -12.60
N ASP A 304 1.73 -17.24 -12.48
CA ASP A 304 0.82 -16.74 -11.45
C ASP A 304 -0.06 -15.61 -11.98
N PHE A 305 -1.29 -15.52 -11.49
CA PHE A 305 -2.31 -14.55 -11.94
C PHE A 305 -2.82 -13.68 -10.80
N GLU A 306 -3.02 -12.40 -11.08
CA GLU A 306 -3.80 -11.51 -10.25
C GLU A 306 -5.15 -11.19 -10.91
N THR A 307 -6.20 -11.25 -10.09
CA THR A 307 -7.59 -11.05 -10.55
C THR A 307 -8.30 -10.01 -9.72
N ILE A 308 -9.24 -9.32 -10.34
CA ILE A 308 -10.18 -8.43 -9.67
C ILE A 308 -11.59 -9.00 -9.78
N GLN A 309 -12.45 -8.67 -8.84
CA GLN A 309 -13.88 -8.94 -8.94
C GLN A 309 -14.66 -7.75 -8.40
N PHE A 310 -15.83 -7.50 -8.98
CA PHE A 310 -16.71 -6.41 -8.56
C PHE A 310 -18.07 -6.96 -8.18
N GLY A 311 -18.59 -6.59 -7.00
CA GLY A 311 -19.99 -6.89 -6.65
C GLY A 311 -20.95 -6.19 -7.60
N VAL A 312 -20.61 -4.98 -8.03
CA VAL A 312 -21.29 -4.24 -9.10
C VAL A 312 -20.43 -4.31 -10.36
N PRO A 313 -20.85 -5.01 -11.42
CA PRO A 313 -20.07 -5.10 -12.66
C PRO A 313 -19.80 -3.73 -13.27
N ARG A 314 -18.61 -3.54 -13.83
CA ARG A 314 -18.18 -2.27 -14.44
C ARG A 314 -18.14 -2.28 -15.96
N TRP A 315 -17.92 -3.46 -16.55
CA TRP A 315 -17.74 -3.63 -17.99
C TRP A 315 -18.88 -4.45 -18.57
N ALA A 316 -19.41 -4.02 -19.71
CA ALA A 316 -20.50 -4.72 -20.38
C ALA A 316 -20.11 -6.17 -20.68
N GLY A 317 -21.03 -7.10 -20.50
CA GLY A 317 -20.77 -8.54 -20.68
C GLY A 317 -20.18 -9.24 -19.46
N THR A 318 -19.87 -8.52 -18.37
CA THR A 318 -19.41 -9.12 -17.10
C THR A 318 -20.56 -9.32 -16.11
N ARG A 319 -20.40 -10.27 -15.18
CA ARG A 319 -21.38 -10.59 -14.13
C ARG A 319 -20.87 -10.25 -12.72
N PRO A 320 -21.76 -10.08 -11.72
CA PRO A 320 -21.35 -9.81 -10.35
C PRO A 320 -20.39 -10.86 -9.80
N PHE A 321 -19.34 -10.38 -9.12
CA PHE A 321 -18.26 -11.18 -8.53
C PHE A 321 -17.55 -12.10 -9.54
N GLN A 322 -17.59 -11.77 -10.83
CA GLN A 322 -16.75 -12.44 -11.81
C GLN A 322 -15.29 -12.12 -11.52
N MET A 323 -14.45 -13.16 -11.48
CA MET A 323 -12.99 -13.01 -11.36
C MET A 323 -12.42 -12.70 -12.73
N LEU A 324 -11.86 -11.51 -12.87
CA LEU A 324 -11.33 -10.96 -14.12
C LEU A 324 -9.81 -10.80 -13.98
N PRO A 325 -9.01 -11.54 -14.75
CA PRO A 325 -7.55 -11.45 -14.68
C PRO A 325 -7.06 -10.13 -15.28
N PHE A 326 -6.24 -9.40 -14.53
CA PHE A 326 -5.68 -8.12 -14.97
C PHE A 326 -4.15 -8.12 -15.03
N GLN A 327 -3.50 -9.14 -14.45
CA GLN A 327 -2.05 -9.24 -14.39
C GLN A 327 -1.61 -10.70 -14.33
N PHE A 328 -0.49 -11.01 -14.98
CA PHE A 328 0.24 -12.26 -14.77
C PHE A 328 1.75 -12.02 -14.66
N SER A 329 2.42 -12.95 -14.01
CA SER A 329 3.87 -13.11 -14.05
C SER A 329 4.22 -14.46 -14.65
N LEU A 330 5.28 -14.51 -15.44
CA LEU A 330 5.78 -15.73 -16.08
C LEU A 330 7.31 -15.77 -15.97
N HIS A 331 7.83 -16.64 -15.12
CA HIS A 331 9.24 -17.02 -15.19
C HIS A 331 9.39 -18.21 -16.13
N GLN A 332 10.43 -18.19 -16.97
CA GLN A 332 10.85 -19.34 -17.75
C GLN A 332 12.22 -19.77 -17.27
N MET A 333 12.38 -21.07 -17.00
CA MET A 333 13.66 -21.67 -16.71
C MET A 333 14.10 -22.53 -17.90
N ASP A 334 15.27 -22.25 -18.46
CA ASP A 334 15.82 -23.03 -19.56
C ASP A 334 16.41 -24.37 -19.09
N ALA A 335 16.93 -25.18 -20.02
CA ALA A 335 17.54 -26.48 -19.70
C ALA A 335 18.83 -26.37 -18.87
N GLN A 336 19.43 -25.19 -18.81
CA GLN A 336 20.64 -24.86 -18.04
C GLN A 336 20.31 -24.21 -16.69
N GLY A 337 19.02 -23.99 -16.40
CA GLY A 337 18.52 -23.36 -15.17
C GLY A 337 18.60 -21.84 -15.17
N GLN A 338 18.88 -21.21 -16.31
CA GLN A 338 18.82 -19.75 -16.42
C GLN A 338 17.38 -19.28 -16.44
N LEU A 339 17.13 -18.19 -15.74
CA LEU A 339 15.80 -17.60 -15.61
C LEU A 339 15.66 -16.40 -16.53
N SER A 340 14.55 -16.36 -17.27
CA SER A 340 14.01 -15.15 -17.86
C SER A 340 12.63 -14.87 -17.28
N HIS A 341 12.18 -13.62 -17.40
CA HIS A 341 10.92 -13.16 -16.85
C HIS A 341 10.14 -12.32 -17.87
N GLU A 342 8.84 -12.60 -17.97
CA GLU A 342 7.87 -11.81 -18.71
C GLU A 342 6.67 -11.54 -17.81
N ALA A 343 6.03 -10.37 -17.97
CA ALA A 343 4.86 -10.01 -17.19
C ALA A 343 3.87 -9.17 -18.01
N PHE A 344 2.61 -9.21 -17.58
CA PHE A 344 1.53 -8.37 -18.10
C PHE A 344 0.80 -7.72 -16.92
N VAL A 345 0.41 -6.45 -17.09
CA VAL A 345 -0.46 -5.74 -16.15
C VAL A 345 -1.22 -4.67 -16.93
N ASP A 346 -2.54 -4.65 -16.79
CA ASP A 346 -3.40 -3.63 -17.40
C ASP A 346 -4.11 -2.79 -16.33
N ILE A 347 -3.67 -1.54 -16.17
CA ILE A 347 -4.25 -0.55 -15.26
C ILE A 347 -4.91 0.62 -16.00
N SER A 348 -5.29 0.41 -17.27
CA SER A 348 -5.94 1.44 -18.11
C SER A 348 -7.29 1.88 -17.54
N GLY A 349 -8.04 0.93 -16.97
CA GLY A 349 -9.43 1.09 -16.56
C GLY A 349 -10.43 0.46 -17.55
N ASP A 350 -9.95 0.00 -18.71
CA ASP A 350 -10.69 -0.83 -19.65
C ASP A 350 -10.76 -2.28 -19.14
N GLU A 351 -11.58 -3.12 -19.78
CA GLU A 351 -11.71 -4.53 -19.44
C GLU A 351 -10.43 -5.28 -19.86
N PRO A 352 -9.69 -5.90 -18.94
CA PRO A 352 -8.33 -6.37 -19.22
C PRO A 352 -8.26 -7.79 -19.82
N SER A 353 -9.34 -8.57 -19.80
CA SER A 353 -9.29 -10.02 -20.01
C SER A 353 -8.84 -10.41 -21.42
N GLU A 354 -9.24 -9.67 -22.45
CA GLU A 354 -8.83 -9.97 -23.83
C GLU A 354 -7.33 -9.73 -24.05
N ALA A 355 -6.84 -8.56 -23.62
CA ALA A 355 -5.44 -8.19 -23.72
C ALA A 355 -4.55 -9.13 -22.88
N PHE A 356 -5.02 -9.49 -21.69
CA PHE A 356 -4.41 -10.49 -20.83
C PHE A 356 -4.28 -11.83 -21.55
N ALA A 357 -5.38 -12.37 -22.09
CA ALA A 357 -5.40 -13.66 -22.76
C ALA A 357 -4.48 -13.70 -23.98
N ALA A 358 -4.53 -12.64 -24.80
CA ALA A 358 -3.70 -12.53 -26.00
C ALA A 358 -2.20 -12.48 -25.66
N GLN A 359 -1.80 -11.75 -24.60
CA GLN A 359 -0.41 -11.71 -24.17
C GLN A 359 0.04 -13.04 -23.57
N LEU A 360 -0.81 -13.67 -22.75
CA LEU A 360 -0.48 -14.95 -22.11
C LEU A 360 -0.24 -16.07 -23.14
N VAL A 361 -1.09 -16.16 -24.16
CA VAL A 361 -0.93 -17.14 -25.24
C VAL A 361 0.40 -16.96 -25.99
N ARG A 362 0.84 -15.71 -26.18
CA ARG A 362 2.15 -15.42 -26.80
C ARG A 362 3.31 -15.77 -25.88
N ALA A 363 3.24 -15.37 -24.61
CA ALA A 363 4.31 -15.57 -23.63
C ALA A 363 4.52 -17.06 -23.28
N CYS A 364 3.42 -17.83 -23.20
CA CYS A 364 3.42 -19.24 -22.79
C CYS A 364 3.21 -20.21 -23.98
N ALA A 365 3.72 -19.83 -25.16
CA ALA A 365 3.49 -20.53 -26.41
C ALA A 365 4.21 -21.89 -26.52
N LEU A 366 5.35 -22.07 -25.84
CA LEU A 366 6.11 -23.32 -25.94
C LEU A 366 5.38 -24.45 -25.19
N PRO A 367 5.42 -25.69 -25.70
CA PRO A 367 4.73 -26.84 -25.10
C PRO A 367 5.50 -27.42 -23.90
N LEU A 368 5.80 -26.58 -22.91
CA LEU A 368 6.57 -26.91 -21.71
C LEU A 368 5.65 -27.16 -20.49
N PRO A 369 6.10 -27.84 -19.42
CA PRO A 369 5.35 -27.86 -18.16
C PRO A 369 5.14 -26.44 -17.63
N VAL A 370 3.95 -26.15 -17.08
CA VAL A 370 3.62 -24.85 -16.49
C VAL A 370 3.35 -25.03 -15.00
N PHE A 371 4.36 -24.76 -14.19
CA PHE A 371 4.23 -24.81 -12.74
C PHE A 371 3.40 -23.63 -12.23
N VAL A 372 2.44 -23.95 -11.38
CA VAL A 372 1.58 -23.01 -10.67
C VAL A 372 1.47 -23.45 -9.21
N TYR A 373 0.98 -22.57 -8.34
CA TYR A 373 0.81 -22.87 -6.92
C TYR A 373 -0.66 -22.77 -6.52
N HIS A 374 -1.42 -23.86 -6.79
CA HIS A 374 -2.89 -23.97 -6.74
C HIS A 374 -3.59 -23.98 -8.12
N ALA A 375 -3.25 -24.95 -8.98
CA ALA A 375 -3.70 -25.04 -10.38
C ALA A 375 -5.21 -24.98 -10.62
N GLY A 376 -6.03 -25.29 -9.60
CA GLY A 376 -7.47 -25.13 -9.68
C GLY A 376 -7.89 -23.67 -9.92
N PHE A 377 -7.13 -22.69 -9.44
CA PHE A 377 -7.44 -21.28 -9.65
C PHE A 377 -7.09 -20.83 -11.08
N GLU A 378 -5.82 -20.97 -11.49
CA GLU A 378 -5.36 -20.56 -12.82
C GLU A 378 -6.08 -21.36 -13.91
N GLY A 379 -6.27 -22.67 -13.70
CA GLY A 379 -6.98 -23.53 -14.63
C GLY A 379 -8.44 -23.13 -14.85
N ASN A 380 -9.13 -22.64 -13.81
CA ASN A 380 -10.49 -22.11 -13.96
C ASN A 380 -10.49 -20.76 -14.69
N ARG A 381 -9.53 -19.87 -14.42
CA ARG A 381 -9.37 -18.60 -15.16
C ARG A 381 -9.12 -18.84 -16.64
N LEU A 382 -8.21 -19.76 -16.99
CA LEU A 382 -7.93 -20.13 -18.39
C LEU A 382 -9.18 -20.68 -19.09
N LYS A 383 -9.95 -21.54 -18.41
CA LYS A 383 -11.20 -22.08 -18.95
C LYS A 383 -12.23 -20.98 -19.21
N GLU A 384 -12.40 -20.05 -18.27
CA GLU A 384 -13.33 -18.93 -18.40
C GLU A 384 -12.91 -17.99 -19.56
N LEU A 385 -11.61 -17.68 -19.66
CA LEU A 385 -11.07 -16.91 -20.79
C LEU A 385 -11.31 -17.62 -22.14
N ALA A 386 -11.12 -18.94 -22.21
CA ALA A 386 -11.37 -19.71 -23.43
C ALA A 386 -12.86 -19.68 -23.85
N GLN A 387 -13.78 -19.62 -22.88
CA GLN A 387 -15.20 -19.45 -23.15
C GLN A 387 -15.54 -18.04 -23.64
N CYS A 388 -14.91 -17.01 -23.08
CA CYS A 388 -15.11 -15.62 -23.45
C CYS A 388 -14.48 -15.26 -24.81
N PHE A 389 -13.35 -15.87 -25.15
CA PHE A 389 -12.56 -15.56 -26.35
C PHE A 389 -12.34 -16.81 -27.23
N PRO A 390 -13.34 -17.23 -28.03
CA PRO A 390 -13.27 -18.48 -28.82
C PRO A 390 -12.07 -18.56 -29.77
N ALA A 391 -11.56 -17.43 -30.25
CA ALA A 391 -10.40 -17.37 -31.13
C ALA A 391 -9.07 -17.74 -30.44
N LEU A 392 -8.98 -17.61 -29.11
CA LEU A 392 -7.81 -17.96 -28.29
C LEU A 392 -8.03 -19.27 -27.51
N ALA A 393 -9.21 -19.88 -27.63
CA ALA A 393 -9.60 -21.03 -26.85
C ALA A 393 -8.66 -22.25 -27.01
N PRO A 394 -8.22 -22.63 -28.23
CA PRO A 394 -7.30 -23.76 -28.39
C PRO A 394 -6.00 -23.60 -27.60
N GLU A 395 -5.39 -22.42 -27.64
CA GLU A 395 -4.12 -22.12 -26.98
C GLU A 395 -4.27 -22.00 -25.46
N LEU A 396 -5.34 -21.37 -24.98
CA LEU A 396 -5.66 -21.28 -23.55
C LEU A 396 -5.91 -22.67 -22.96
N GLU A 397 -6.64 -23.53 -23.67
CA GLU A 397 -6.86 -24.93 -23.29
C GLU A 397 -5.56 -25.75 -23.32
N ALA A 398 -4.66 -25.47 -24.27
CA ALA A 398 -3.35 -26.10 -24.32
C ALA A 398 -2.44 -25.69 -23.15
N ILE A 399 -2.49 -24.42 -22.69
CA ILE A 399 -1.80 -23.99 -21.45
C ILE A 399 -2.42 -24.70 -20.26
N ARG A 400 -3.76 -24.72 -20.16
CA ARG A 400 -4.51 -25.36 -19.08
C ARG A 400 -4.18 -26.84 -18.95
N GLY A 401 -4.02 -27.55 -20.07
CA GLY A 401 -3.67 -28.98 -20.11
C GLY A 401 -2.25 -29.30 -19.64
N ARG A 402 -1.37 -28.31 -19.48
CA ARG A 402 0.04 -28.46 -19.08
C ARG A 402 0.33 -27.95 -17.66
N LEU A 403 -0.69 -27.51 -16.92
CA LEU A 403 -0.52 -27.00 -15.55
C LEU A 403 -0.02 -28.12 -14.62
N VAL A 404 0.98 -27.79 -13.79
CA VAL A 404 1.56 -28.66 -12.77
C VAL A 404 1.48 -27.94 -11.42
N ASP A 405 0.74 -28.52 -10.47
CA ASP A 405 0.49 -27.89 -9.17
C ASP A 405 1.57 -28.25 -8.15
N LEU A 406 2.33 -27.25 -7.68
CA LEU A 406 3.34 -27.42 -6.64
C LEU A 406 2.74 -27.52 -5.22
N LEU A 407 1.52 -27.05 -4.98
CA LEU A 407 0.91 -27.04 -3.65
C LEU A 407 0.67 -28.45 -3.08
N PRO A 408 0.11 -29.43 -3.84
CA PRO A 408 0.00 -30.81 -3.39
C PRO A 408 1.35 -31.43 -3.03
N ILE A 409 2.39 -31.17 -3.83
CA ILE A 409 3.75 -31.68 -3.61
C ILE A 409 4.31 -31.07 -2.31
N ALA A 410 4.25 -29.75 -2.16
CA ALA A 410 4.67 -29.07 -0.93
C ALA A 410 3.95 -29.62 0.30
N ARG A 411 2.62 -29.80 0.22
CA ARG A 411 1.80 -30.35 1.31
C ARG A 411 2.19 -31.79 1.66
N ALA A 412 2.52 -32.61 0.67
CA ALA A 412 2.90 -34.01 0.89
C ALA A 412 4.32 -34.13 1.45
N ARG A 413 5.27 -33.30 0.98
CA ARG A 413 6.70 -33.53 1.12
C ARG A 413 7.42 -32.61 2.08
N TYR A 414 6.89 -31.42 2.40
CA TYR A 414 7.62 -30.43 3.19
C TYR A 414 6.74 -29.77 4.25
N TYR A 415 7.28 -29.56 5.44
CA TYR A 415 6.69 -28.70 6.46
C TYR A 415 7.77 -28.16 7.41
N ASP A 416 7.82 -26.84 7.58
CA ASP A 416 8.67 -26.16 8.54
C ASP A 416 7.83 -25.56 9.68
N PRO A 417 8.30 -25.55 10.95
CA PRO A 417 7.60 -24.91 12.05
C PRO A 417 7.11 -23.49 11.76
N ARG A 418 7.90 -22.69 11.02
CA ARG A 418 7.58 -21.29 10.64
C ARG A 418 6.34 -21.17 9.74
N GLN A 419 5.88 -22.28 9.16
CA GLN A 419 4.66 -22.31 8.36
C GLN A 419 3.38 -22.16 9.20
N HIS A 420 3.43 -22.45 10.51
CA HIS A 420 2.28 -22.35 11.42
C HIS A 420 1.02 -23.07 10.90
N GLY A 421 1.22 -24.22 10.25
CA GLY A 421 0.13 -25.06 9.73
C GLY A 421 -0.38 -24.71 8.33
N SER A 422 0.18 -23.68 7.71
CA SER A 422 -0.20 -23.23 6.37
C SER A 422 0.78 -23.74 5.31
N TRP A 423 0.25 -24.07 4.13
CA TRP A 423 1.04 -24.28 2.91
C TRP A 423 0.73 -23.21 1.87
N SER A 424 0.35 -22.00 2.28
CA SER A 424 0.37 -20.89 1.33
C SER A 424 1.80 -20.60 0.92
N ILE A 425 2.00 -20.16 -0.32
CA ILE A 425 3.34 -19.85 -0.85
C ILE A 425 4.08 -18.84 0.05
N LYS A 426 3.35 -17.90 0.65
CA LYS A 426 3.86 -16.89 1.60
C LYS A 426 4.38 -17.44 2.92
N LYS A 427 3.96 -18.65 3.29
CA LYS A 427 4.42 -19.34 4.49
C LYS A 427 5.51 -20.35 4.16
N VAL A 428 5.49 -20.91 2.95
CA VAL A 428 6.49 -21.88 2.48
C VAL A 428 7.78 -21.17 2.02
N LEU A 429 7.68 -20.05 1.31
CA LEU A 429 8.85 -19.34 0.77
C LEU A 429 9.83 -18.91 1.85
N PRO A 430 9.45 -18.19 2.93
CA PRO A 430 10.40 -17.78 3.96
C PRO A 430 11.02 -18.96 4.71
N ALA A 431 10.35 -20.13 4.69
CA ALA A 431 10.88 -21.35 5.26
C ALA A 431 12.02 -21.95 4.39
N ILE A 432 11.87 -21.89 3.07
CA ILE A 432 12.85 -22.42 2.10
C ILE A 432 13.96 -21.42 1.78
N ALA A 433 13.62 -20.15 1.60
CA ALA A 433 14.51 -19.05 1.25
C ALA A 433 14.25 -17.84 2.17
N PRO A 434 14.85 -17.80 3.38
CA PRO A 434 14.55 -16.79 4.40
C PRO A 434 14.88 -15.33 4.01
N HIS A 435 15.72 -15.15 2.99
CA HIS A 435 16.07 -13.84 2.44
C HIS A 435 15.02 -13.29 1.47
N LEU A 436 14.04 -14.11 1.07
CA LEU A 436 12.90 -13.72 0.25
C LEU A 436 11.65 -13.67 1.12
N GLY A 437 11.08 -12.47 1.24
CA GLY A 437 9.88 -12.23 2.02
C GLY A 437 9.00 -11.18 1.39
N TYR A 438 7.69 -11.40 1.46
CA TYR A 438 6.69 -10.44 0.97
C TYR A 438 6.71 -9.13 1.77
N ASP A 439 7.11 -9.20 3.05
CA ASP A 439 7.22 -8.05 3.93
C ASP A 439 8.30 -7.04 3.48
N ALA A 440 9.23 -7.46 2.60
CA ALA A 440 10.25 -6.59 2.01
C ALA A 440 9.73 -5.78 0.81
N LEU A 441 8.56 -6.12 0.26
CA LEU A 441 7.95 -5.37 -0.84
C LEU A 441 7.38 -4.05 -0.30
N THR A 442 7.69 -2.95 -1.00
CA THR A 442 7.02 -1.67 -0.77
C THR A 442 5.65 -1.70 -1.45
N GLY A 443 4.57 -1.42 -0.70
CA GLY A 443 3.23 -1.36 -1.27
C GLY A 443 2.52 -2.72 -1.23
N VAL A 444 2.36 -3.37 -2.38
CA VAL A 444 1.56 -4.60 -2.51
C VAL A 444 2.29 -5.82 -1.93
N GLN A 445 1.70 -6.45 -0.91
CA GLN A 445 2.28 -7.63 -0.23
C GLN A 445 1.31 -8.83 -0.24
N ASP A 446 0.04 -8.60 -0.57
CA ASP A 446 -0.92 -9.67 -0.79
C ASP A 446 -1.99 -9.43 -1.83
N GLY A 447 -2.69 -10.49 -2.23
CA GLY A 447 -3.73 -10.41 -3.26
C GLY A 447 -4.88 -9.47 -2.89
N GLY A 448 -5.20 -9.31 -1.61
CA GLY A 448 -6.16 -8.30 -1.17
C GLY A 448 -5.64 -6.88 -1.37
N MET A 449 -4.35 -6.66 -1.10
CA MET A 449 -3.66 -5.40 -1.42
C MET A 449 -3.52 -5.19 -2.93
N ALA A 450 -3.30 -6.24 -3.72
CA ALA A 450 -3.22 -6.17 -5.18
C ALA A 450 -4.55 -5.72 -5.77
N MET A 451 -5.66 -6.28 -5.31
CA MET A 451 -7.01 -5.82 -5.67
C MET A 451 -7.24 -4.35 -5.26
N ALA A 452 -6.85 -3.95 -4.06
CA ALA A 452 -7.01 -2.57 -3.59
C ALA A 452 -6.17 -1.57 -4.42
N ALA A 453 -4.92 -1.92 -4.71
CA ALA A 453 -4.03 -1.12 -5.53
C ALA A 453 -4.55 -1.03 -6.97
N TYR A 454 -5.05 -2.14 -7.52
CA TYR A 454 -5.70 -2.15 -8.83
C TYR A 454 -6.91 -1.20 -8.88
N LEU A 455 -7.79 -1.25 -7.87
CA LEU A 455 -8.94 -0.34 -7.76
C LEU A 455 -8.52 1.12 -7.73
N GLU A 456 -7.44 1.44 -7.00
CA GLU A 456 -6.85 2.77 -6.98
C GLU A 456 -6.30 3.14 -8.37
N ALA A 457 -5.56 2.26 -9.03
CA ALA A 457 -4.93 2.55 -10.32
C ALA A 457 -5.94 2.87 -11.43
N ILE A 458 -7.07 2.19 -11.45
CA ILE A 458 -8.14 2.40 -12.44
C ILE A 458 -9.10 3.53 -12.07
N ALA A 459 -8.96 4.15 -10.90
CA ALA A 459 -9.79 5.28 -10.53
C ALA A 459 -9.44 6.52 -11.39
N PRO A 460 -10.43 7.27 -11.91
CA PRO A 460 -10.17 8.45 -12.75
C PRO A 460 -9.37 9.55 -12.05
N ALA A 461 -9.51 9.66 -10.72
CA ALA A 461 -8.83 10.67 -9.90
C ALA A 461 -7.34 10.34 -9.65
N THR A 462 -6.88 9.13 -9.97
CA THR A 462 -5.53 8.69 -9.64
C THR A 462 -4.52 9.30 -10.59
N SER A 463 -3.53 10.01 -10.02
CA SER A 463 -2.51 10.70 -10.80
C SER A 463 -1.66 9.72 -11.61
N PRO A 464 -1.14 10.11 -12.80
CA PRO A 464 -0.25 9.26 -13.59
C PRO A 464 0.97 8.76 -12.80
N GLN A 465 1.47 9.59 -11.88
CA GLN A 465 2.60 9.26 -11.01
C GLN A 465 2.25 8.13 -10.02
N ARG A 466 1.05 8.17 -9.44
CA ARG A 466 0.58 7.11 -8.53
C ARG A 466 0.23 5.84 -9.28
N LYS A 467 -0.38 5.94 -10.48
CA LYS A 467 -0.61 4.78 -11.36
C LYS A 467 0.68 4.05 -11.71
N ALA A 468 1.74 4.79 -12.06
CA ALA A 468 3.04 4.20 -12.35
C ALA A 468 3.63 3.47 -11.14
N LEU A 469 3.57 4.09 -9.94
CA LEU A 469 4.02 3.44 -8.71
C LEU A 469 3.25 2.15 -8.43
N ILE A 470 1.91 2.19 -8.47
CA ILE A 470 1.07 1.00 -8.27
C ILE A 470 1.43 -0.10 -9.27
N ARG A 471 1.67 0.26 -10.54
CA ARG A 471 2.09 -0.69 -11.57
C ARG A 471 3.37 -1.42 -11.16
N ASP A 472 4.36 -0.69 -10.67
CA ASP A 472 5.65 -1.26 -10.28
C ASP A 472 5.50 -2.12 -9.01
N GLU A 473 4.69 -1.70 -8.03
CA GLU A 473 4.36 -2.48 -6.83
C GLU A 473 3.64 -3.80 -7.18
N LEU A 474 2.65 -3.76 -8.08
CA LEU A 474 1.94 -4.93 -8.59
C LEU A 474 2.91 -5.89 -9.32
N LEU A 475 3.77 -5.37 -10.20
CA LEU A 475 4.73 -6.18 -10.95
C LEU A 475 5.73 -6.88 -10.03
N ALA A 476 6.28 -6.18 -9.03
CA ALA A 476 7.22 -6.74 -8.07
C ALA A 476 6.58 -7.87 -7.24
N TYR A 477 5.34 -7.66 -6.78
CA TYR A 477 4.59 -8.65 -6.02
C TYR A 477 4.35 -9.95 -6.81
N CYS A 478 3.75 -9.85 -8.01
CA CYS A 478 3.45 -11.01 -8.83
C CYS A 478 4.72 -11.71 -9.34
N ALA A 479 5.80 -10.96 -9.59
CA ALA A 479 7.12 -11.53 -9.90
C ALA A 479 7.65 -12.39 -8.73
N LEU A 480 7.50 -11.92 -7.49
CA LEU A 480 7.90 -12.68 -6.30
C LEU A 480 7.12 -14.00 -6.16
N ASP A 481 5.82 -14.03 -6.50
CA ASP A 481 5.03 -15.27 -6.44
C ASP A 481 5.59 -16.35 -7.38
N THR A 482 5.87 -16.01 -8.64
CA THR A 482 6.51 -16.96 -9.57
C THR A 482 7.96 -17.30 -9.20
N LEU A 483 8.73 -16.35 -8.67
CA LEU A 483 10.09 -16.63 -8.16
C LEU A 483 10.03 -17.59 -6.95
N ALA A 484 9.01 -17.47 -6.10
CA ALA A 484 8.81 -18.37 -4.99
C ALA A 484 8.53 -19.81 -5.47
N MET A 485 7.77 -19.97 -6.55
CA MET A 485 7.57 -21.28 -7.18
C MET A 485 8.88 -21.86 -7.72
N VAL A 486 9.74 -21.01 -8.31
CA VAL A 486 11.08 -21.41 -8.75
C VAL A 486 11.93 -21.92 -7.59
N GLU A 487 11.97 -21.20 -6.46
CA GLU A 487 12.75 -21.61 -5.28
C GLU A 487 12.21 -22.89 -4.63
N ILE A 488 10.88 -23.05 -4.58
CA ILE A 488 10.23 -24.29 -4.14
C ILE A 488 10.61 -25.45 -5.07
N TRP A 489 10.53 -25.25 -6.39
CA TRP A 489 10.88 -26.27 -7.37
C TRP A 489 12.36 -26.66 -7.24
N LYS A 490 13.28 -25.70 -7.13
CA LYS A 490 14.73 -25.96 -6.93
C LYS A 490 14.96 -26.79 -5.66
N LYS A 491 14.28 -26.45 -4.57
CA LYS A 491 14.38 -27.18 -3.30
C LYS A 491 13.92 -28.64 -3.44
N PHE A 492 12.86 -28.87 -4.21
CA PHE A 492 12.21 -30.18 -4.34
C PHE A 492 12.82 -31.06 -5.44
N SER A 493 13.42 -30.48 -6.48
CA SER A 493 13.96 -31.23 -7.62
C SER A 493 15.34 -31.84 -7.36
N GLN A 494 16.11 -31.29 -6.41
CA GLN A 494 17.49 -31.72 -6.02
C GLN A 494 18.34 -32.29 -7.17
N SER A 495 18.27 -31.64 -8.34
CA SER A 495 19.09 -31.89 -9.52
C SER A 495 19.85 -30.62 -9.87
N TYR A 496 20.74 -30.18 -8.98
CA TYR A 496 21.84 -29.26 -9.30
C TYR A 496 23.11 -29.72 -8.57
N SER A 497 23.75 -30.75 -9.12
CA SER A 497 25.20 -30.91 -8.99
C SER A 497 25.82 -30.12 -10.15
N ILE A 498 26.56 -29.05 -9.87
CA ILE A 498 27.44 -28.43 -10.87
C ILE A 498 28.42 -29.53 -11.35
N PRO A 499 28.50 -29.85 -12.64
CA PRO A 499 29.51 -30.79 -13.13
C PRO A 499 30.89 -30.19 -12.88
N GLN A 500 31.66 -30.80 -11.98
CA GLN A 500 33.09 -30.53 -11.87
C GLN A 500 33.75 -30.91 -13.21
N PRO A 501 34.67 -30.09 -13.75
CA PRO A 501 35.45 -30.48 -14.91
C PRO A 501 36.30 -31.69 -14.54
N THR A 502 36.02 -32.84 -15.15
CA THR A 502 36.93 -33.99 -15.12
C THR A 502 38.15 -33.64 -15.98
N GLY A 503 39.15 -33.05 -15.35
CA GLY A 503 40.49 -32.84 -15.88
C GLY A 503 41.51 -33.58 -15.02
N SER A 504 42.06 -34.64 -15.58
CA SER A 504 43.09 -35.54 -15.06
C SER A 504 44.30 -34.87 -14.38
N THR A 505 44.61 -35.36 -13.18
CA THR A 505 45.94 -35.68 -12.60
C THR A 505 47.19 -34.99 -13.16
N GLN A 506 47.93 -34.25 -12.30
CA GLN A 506 49.27 -34.60 -11.76
C GLN A 506 50.03 -33.35 -11.26
N GLY A 507 50.58 -33.47 -10.05
CA GLY A 507 51.61 -32.59 -9.47
C GLY A 507 51.06 -31.54 -8.51
N GLU A 508 51.56 -31.30 -7.30
CA GLU A 508 52.60 -31.94 -6.50
C GLU A 508 52.49 -31.33 -5.08
N LYS A 509 52.70 -32.16 -4.05
CA LYS A 509 53.30 -31.88 -2.72
C LYS A 509 53.09 -30.49 -2.06
N ALA A 510 52.45 -30.49 -0.88
CA ALA A 510 53.18 -30.43 0.40
C ALA A 510 52.23 -30.56 1.61
N MET A 511 52.69 -31.36 2.59
CA MET A 511 52.10 -31.60 3.90
C MET A 511 52.01 -30.33 4.76
N LEU A 512 50.88 -30.22 5.47
CA LEU A 512 50.76 -29.99 6.92
C LEU A 512 52.01 -29.45 7.64
N THR A 513 51.88 -28.28 8.28
CA THR A 513 51.99 -28.13 9.74
C THR A 513 51.78 -26.66 10.18
N GLN A 514 51.24 -26.52 11.40
CA GLN A 514 51.17 -25.33 12.27
C GLN A 514 49.84 -24.55 12.31
N SER A 515 49.11 -24.77 13.40
CA SER A 515 48.20 -23.82 14.07
C SER A 515 49.02 -23.07 15.15
N PRO A 516 48.57 -21.99 15.82
CA PRO A 516 47.34 -21.18 15.68
C PRO A 516 47.59 -19.63 15.67
N ALA A 517 46.51 -18.84 15.51
CA ALA A 517 46.32 -17.43 15.89
C ALA A 517 46.15 -16.38 14.75
N HIS A 518 45.14 -15.53 14.98
CA HIS A 518 44.78 -14.24 14.38
C HIS A 518 44.12 -14.15 12.98
N PHE A 519 42.90 -13.57 13.01
CA PHE A 519 42.23 -12.62 12.11
C PHE A 519 42.63 -12.54 10.61
N GLU A 520 41.61 -12.59 9.74
CA GLU A 520 41.29 -11.67 8.60
C GLU A 520 40.25 -12.34 7.68
N SER A 521 39.03 -11.80 7.55
CA SER A 521 38.59 -10.77 6.59
C SER A 521 38.80 -11.13 5.11
N SER A 522 37.80 -11.75 4.46
CA SER A 522 37.77 -11.76 2.99
C SER A 522 36.38 -11.95 2.34
N SER A 523 35.25 -11.87 3.06
CA SER A 523 33.93 -12.14 2.48
C SER A 523 32.83 -11.07 2.66
N GLU A 524 33.08 -9.99 3.43
CA GLU A 524 32.07 -8.94 3.65
C GLU A 524 32.13 -7.83 2.59
N VAL A 525 33.33 -7.51 2.06
CA VAL A 525 33.54 -6.48 1.02
C VAL A 525 32.70 -6.72 -0.26
N PRO A 526 32.53 -7.95 -0.78
CA PRO A 526 31.74 -8.19 -1.98
C PRO A 526 30.24 -7.86 -1.79
N PHE A 527 29.68 -8.14 -0.62
CA PHE A 527 28.27 -7.87 -0.34
C PHE A 527 28.02 -6.39 -0.15
N PHE A 528 28.83 -5.70 0.67
CA PHE A 528 28.66 -4.28 0.91
C PHE A 528 28.84 -3.47 -0.38
N ALA A 529 29.84 -3.82 -1.21
CA ALA A 529 29.99 -3.24 -2.54
C ALA A 529 28.77 -3.48 -3.45
N ALA A 530 28.25 -4.71 -3.49
CA ALA A 530 27.05 -5.04 -4.28
C ALA A 530 25.80 -4.30 -3.79
N LEU A 531 25.62 -4.17 -2.46
CA LEU A 531 24.54 -3.42 -1.83
C LEU A 531 24.64 -1.94 -2.21
N MET A 532 25.83 -1.34 -2.07
CA MET A 532 26.05 0.06 -2.45
C MET A 532 25.80 0.30 -3.93
N GLN A 533 26.25 -0.61 -4.79
CA GLN A 533 25.97 -0.55 -6.23
C GLN A 533 24.46 -0.61 -6.52
N HIS A 534 23.73 -1.51 -5.85
CA HIS A 534 22.27 -1.63 -6.01
C HIS A 534 21.54 -0.36 -5.56
N LEU A 535 21.90 0.22 -4.41
CA LEU A 535 21.32 1.46 -3.92
C LEU A 535 21.59 2.64 -4.86
N MET A 536 22.79 2.73 -5.43
CA MET A 536 23.16 3.79 -6.38
C MET A 536 22.44 3.71 -7.72
N GLN A 537 22.01 2.52 -8.16
CA GLN A 537 21.14 2.39 -9.34
C GLN A 537 19.83 3.18 -9.19
N GLY A 538 19.36 3.36 -7.95
CA GLY A 538 18.20 4.19 -7.63
C GLY A 538 18.31 5.64 -8.11
N THR A 539 19.52 6.21 -8.23
CA THR A 539 19.71 7.61 -8.68
C THR A 539 19.33 7.83 -10.14
N MET A 540 19.19 6.74 -10.89
CA MET A 540 18.79 6.70 -12.30
C MET A 540 17.27 6.54 -12.46
N ILE A 541 16.54 6.29 -11.37
CA ILE A 541 15.10 6.03 -11.39
C ILE A 541 14.35 7.30 -10.99
N PRO A 542 13.45 7.84 -11.84
CA PRO A 542 12.71 9.05 -11.53
C PRO A 542 11.95 8.96 -10.21
N LYS A 543 12.09 9.99 -9.36
CA LYS A 543 11.44 10.15 -8.05
C LYS A 543 11.88 9.18 -6.94
N VAL A 544 12.84 8.30 -7.19
CA VAL A 544 13.49 7.57 -6.10
C VAL A 544 14.36 8.55 -5.32
N GLN A 545 14.10 8.62 -4.01
CA GLN A 545 14.89 9.43 -3.07
C GLN A 545 15.99 8.57 -2.49
N VAL A 546 17.10 8.44 -3.22
CA VAL A 546 18.23 7.59 -2.80
C VAL A 546 18.78 8.04 -1.45
N GLU A 547 18.70 9.34 -1.14
CA GLU A 547 19.02 9.88 0.18
C GLU A 547 18.34 9.14 1.34
N ARG A 548 17.09 8.69 1.17
CA ARG A 548 16.35 7.96 2.23
C ARG A 548 16.84 6.55 2.45
N SER A 549 17.38 5.91 1.41
CA SER A 549 17.90 4.54 1.51
C SER A 549 19.36 4.52 1.96
N ILE A 550 20.15 5.50 1.54
CA ILE A 550 21.58 5.59 1.89
C ILE A 550 21.82 6.37 3.19
N GLY A 551 20.90 7.26 3.59
CA GLY A 551 20.99 8.05 4.81
C GLY A 551 21.31 7.20 6.05
N PRO A 552 20.55 6.14 6.36
CA PRO A 552 20.86 5.27 7.49
C PRO A 552 22.27 4.66 7.46
N ILE A 553 22.78 4.35 6.26
CA ILE A 553 24.13 3.78 6.06
C ILE A 553 25.20 4.86 6.27
N ILE A 554 25.02 6.06 5.71
CA ILE A 554 25.95 7.18 5.93
C ILE A 554 25.96 7.58 7.39
N GLY A 555 24.78 7.68 8.02
CA GLY A 555 24.59 8.07 9.41
C GLY A 555 25.42 7.22 10.38
N PHE A 556 25.63 5.94 10.05
CA PHE A 556 26.48 5.03 10.82
C PHE A 556 27.95 5.49 10.90
N PHE A 557 28.48 6.11 9.83
CA PHE A 557 29.86 6.60 9.75
C PHE A 557 29.98 8.12 9.92
N LEU A 558 28.85 8.84 9.87
CA LEU A 558 28.82 10.29 9.65
C LEU A 558 29.50 11.07 10.76
N GLU A 559 29.34 10.65 12.02
CA GLU A 559 30.00 11.29 13.16
C GLU A 559 31.52 11.30 13.01
N LYS A 560 32.12 10.14 12.72
CA LYS A 560 33.57 10.01 12.50
C LYS A 560 34.02 10.77 11.25
N ALA A 561 33.26 10.69 10.18
CA ALA A 561 33.58 11.36 8.92
C ALA A 561 33.58 12.89 9.06
N LEU A 562 32.57 13.46 9.74
CA LEU A 562 32.51 14.89 9.99
C LEU A 562 33.51 15.34 11.05
N LYS A 563 33.77 14.54 12.09
CA LYS A 563 34.83 14.82 13.08
C LYS A 563 36.19 14.98 12.40
N ALA A 564 36.57 14.03 11.54
CA ALA A 564 37.81 14.10 10.78
C ALA A 564 37.83 15.28 9.78
N ARG A 565 36.70 15.57 9.11
CA ARG A 565 36.61 16.65 8.13
C ARG A 565 36.63 18.05 8.76
N LEU A 566 35.94 18.24 9.88
CA LEU A 566 35.78 19.54 10.54
C LEU A 566 36.85 19.78 11.61
N GLY A 567 37.55 18.73 12.05
CA GLY A 567 38.54 18.83 13.13
C GLY A 567 37.90 19.20 14.47
N ALA A 568 36.68 18.74 14.72
CA ALA A 568 35.91 19.02 15.92
C ALA A 568 35.32 17.72 16.49
N ASP A 569 35.23 17.60 17.80
CA ASP A 569 34.58 16.48 18.47
C ASP A 569 33.06 16.63 18.36
N LEU A 570 32.41 15.63 17.75
CA LEU A 570 30.99 15.69 17.41
C LEU A 570 30.26 14.47 18.00
N VAL A 571 29.02 14.67 18.40
CA VAL A 571 28.09 13.59 18.75
C VAL A 571 26.79 13.73 17.97
N MET A 572 26.27 12.63 17.43
CA MET A 572 24.94 12.62 16.81
C MET A 572 23.84 12.66 17.88
N LEU A 573 23.03 13.73 17.87
CA LEU A 573 21.91 13.88 18.80
C LEU A 573 20.69 13.08 18.34
N SER A 574 20.34 13.19 17.06
CA SER A 574 19.24 12.43 16.47
C SER A 574 19.39 12.35 14.95
N PRO A 575 19.24 11.15 14.35
CA PRO A 575 18.85 11.07 12.95
C PRO A 575 17.40 11.55 12.81
N GLU A 576 17.06 12.17 11.68
CA GLU A 576 15.70 12.59 11.32
C GLU A 576 15.01 13.45 12.41
N PHE A 577 15.70 14.50 12.87
CA PHE A 577 15.20 15.33 13.97
C PHE A 577 14.03 16.22 13.50
N PRO A 578 12.87 16.21 14.17
CA PRO A 578 11.71 17.00 13.77
C PRO A 578 11.87 18.47 14.19
N ILE A 579 11.89 19.35 13.19
CA ILE A 579 11.90 20.81 13.34
C ILE A 579 10.51 21.33 13.03
N ARG A 580 9.90 22.06 13.96
CA ARG A 580 8.60 22.68 13.72
C ARG A 580 8.70 23.79 12.67
N LYS A 581 7.73 23.85 11.74
CA LYS A 581 7.70 24.84 10.65
C LYS A 581 7.30 26.25 11.11
N SER A 582 6.65 26.36 12.27
CA SER A 582 6.31 27.62 12.93
C SER A 582 6.75 27.53 14.39
N ARG A 583 7.25 28.64 14.95
CA ARG A 583 7.72 28.64 16.34
C ARG A 583 6.54 28.59 17.31
N LEU A 584 6.78 28.13 18.54
CA LEU A 584 5.75 28.11 19.59
C LEU A 584 5.16 29.49 19.90
N ALA A 585 5.94 30.56 19.72
CA ALA A 585 5.50 31.94 19.91
C ALA A 585 4.65 32.49 18.73
N GLU A 586 4.56 31.76 17.63
CA GLU A 586 3.85 32.17 16.41
C GLU A 586 2.50 31.45 16.30
N GLN A 587 1.49 32.11 15.71
CA GLN A 587 0.22 31.44 15.40
C GLN A 587 0.43 30.45 14.25
N GLY A 588 0.45 29.16 14.56
CA GLY A 588 0.65 28.09 13.59
C GLY A 588 0.23 26.72 14.11
N ASN A 589 0.21 25.72 13.24
CA ASN A 589 -0.06 24.33 13.60
C ASN A 589 1.25 23.60 14.02
N ASN A 590 1.12 22.39 14.56
CA ASN A 590 2.27 21.56 14.98
C ASN A 590 2.90 20.78 13.80
N GLN A 591 2.86 21.31 12.57
CA GLN A 591 3.56 20.69 11.45
C GLN A 591 5.07 20.83 11.61
N SER A 592 5.80 19.76 11.32
CA SER A 592 7.25 19.71 11.31
C SER A 592 7.80 19.34 9.93
N THR A 593 9.08 19.64 9.72
CA THR A 593 9.96 19.03 8.72
C THR A 593 11.09 18.33 9.46
N ASN A 594 11.77 17.37 8.84
CA ASN A 594 12.92 16.75 9.47
C ASN A 594 14.22 17.30 8.90
N ILE A 595 15.23 17.43 9.76
CA ILE A 595 16.64 17.50 9.35
C ILE A 595 17.23 16.08 9.39
N ASP A 596 17.99 15.71 8.37
CA ASP A 596 18.49 14.33 8.25
C ASP A 596 19.35 13.92 9.45
N TRP A 597 20.21 14.82 9.95
CA TRP A 597 20.88 14.65 11.24
C TRP A 597 21.04 15.95 12.01
N LEU A 598 20.70 15.90 13.29
CA LEU A 598 21.08 16.92 14.27
C LEU A 598 22.29 16.41 15.07
N MET A 599 23.34 17.20 15.13
CA MET A 599 24.57 16.87 15.84
C MET A 599 24.98 18.01 16.77
N LEU A 600 25.80 17.69 17.76
CA LEU A 600 26.35 18.64 18.71
C LEU A 600 27.88 18.63 18.60
N ASN A 601 28.46 19.83 18.54
CA ASN A 601 29.88 20.01 18.73
C ASN A 601 30.19 20.02 20.23
N LEU A 602 31.11 19.18 20.69
CA LEU A 602 31.49 19.08 22.10
C LEU A 602 32.63 20.07 22.44
N ASP A 603 33.41 20.50 21.45
CA ASP A 603 34.49 21.48 21.61
C ASP A 603 33.96 22.93 21.66
N ALA A 604 32.75 23.15 21.13
CA ALA A 604 32.11 24.46 21.10
C ALA A 604 30.59 24.33 21.27
N PRO A 605 29.90 25.26 21.95
CA PRO A 605 28.45 25.22 22.15
C PRO A 605 27.67 25.54 20.86
N GLU A 606 27.75 24.64 19.88
CA GLU A 606 27.25 24.80 18.51
C GLU A 606 26.51 23.54 18.06
N LEU A 607 25.31 23.72 17.52
CA LEU A 607 24.55 22.64 16.86
C LEU A 607 24.90 22.57 15.37
N LEU A 608 25.02 21.36 14.85
CA LEU A 608 25.21 21.09 13.43
C LEU A 608 23.92 20.48 12.87
N MET A 609 23.34 21.15 11.88
CA MET A 609 22.17 20.70 11.14
C MET A 609 22.65 20.18 9.78
N VAL A 610 22.67 18.85 9.63
CA VAL A 610 23.24 18.19 8.45
C VAL A 610 22.11 17.69 7.55
N GLU A 611 22.09 18.17 6.31
CA GLU A 611 21.15 17.77 5.25
C GLU A 611 21.90 17.00 4.15
N LEU A 612 21.41 15.80 3.82
CA LEU A 612 21.88 14.98 2.73
C LEU A 612 21.10 15.30 1.45
N LYS A 613 21.82 15.57 0.36
CA LYS A 613 21.25 15.50 -1.00
C LYS A 613 22.06 14.53 -1.83
N THR A 614 21.41 13.74 -2.67
CA THR A 614 22.11 12.79 -3.56
C THR A 614 22.06 13.18 -5.04
N THR A 615 21.36 14.27 -5.39
CA THR A 615 21.20 14.70 -6.79
C THR A 615 21.17 16.23 -6.97
N ASP A 616 21.51 16.68 -8.17
CA ASP A 616 21.58 18.10 -8.59
C ASP A 616 20.23 18.84 -8.67
N THR A 617 19.11 18.15 -8.46
CA THR A 617 17.74 18.71 -8.54
C THR A 617 17.02 18.76 -7.20
N THR A 618 17.65 18.34 -6.10
CA THR A 618 16.96 18.12 -4.80
C THR A 618 17.15 19.22 -3.77
N PHE A 619 17.88 20.29 -4.09
CA PHE A 619 17.95 21.48 -3.23
C PHE A 619 16.59 22.20 -3.21
N SER A 620 16.10 22.53 -2.01
CA SER A 620 14.85 23.25 -1.77
C SER A 620 15.13 24.57 -1.06
N GLU A 621 14.75 25.68 -1.68
CA GLU A 621 14.87 27.02 -1.08
C GLU A 621 13.96 27.16 0.16
N ASP A 622 12.76 26.58 0.13
CA ASP A 622 11.83 26.60 1.26
C ASP A 622 12.39 25.86 2.49
N GLN A 623 13.04 24.71 2.30
CA GLN A 623 13.68 23.96 3.38
C GLN A 623 14.90 24.72 3.93
N ALA A 624 15.70 25.31 3.04
CA ALA A 624 16.83 26.15 3.44
C ALA A 624 16.37 27.37 4.25
N GLN A 625 15.21 27.94 3.93
CA GLN A 625 14.62 29.05 4.69
C GLN A 625 14.28 28.63 6.14
N ILE A 626 13.72 27.43 6.34
CA ILE A 626 13.44 26.89 7.69
C ILE A 626 14.73 26.75 8.50
N TYR A 627 15.82 26.27 7.89
CA TYR A 627 17.11 26.14 8.58
C TYR A 627 17.72 27.49 8.91
N GLN A 628 17.54 28.49 8.05
CA GLN A 628 17.97 29.86 8.33
C GLN A 628 17.20 30.47 9.50
N GLU A 629 15.88 30.29 9.53
CA GLU A 629 15.04 30.78 10.62
C GLU A 629 15.39 30.08 11.94
N LEU A 630 15.71 28.78 11.89
CA LEU A 630 16.18 28.05 13.06
C LEU A 630 17.53 28.55 13.57
N GLN A 631 18.50 28.73 12.67
CA GLN A 631 19.81 29.29 13.00
C GLN A 631 19.66 30.69 13.63
N ALA A 632 18.87 31.56 13.00
CA ALA A 632 18.61 32.91 13.50
C ALA A 632 17.89 32.91 14.85
N ALA A 633 16.97 31.96 15.10
CA ALA A 633 16.30 31.80 16.39
C ALA A 633 17.30 31.43 17.48
N ILE A 634 18.19 30.46 17.23
CA ILE A 634 19.23 30.05 18.19
C ILE A 634 20.18 31.21 18.49
N GLU A 635 20.63 31.95 17.46
CA GLU A 635 21.55 33.08 17.63
C GLU A 635 20.90 34.26 18.36
N SER A 636 19.64 34.58 18.05
CA SER A 636 18.92 35.71 18.66
C SER A 636 18.48 35.44 20.09
N THR A 637 18.07 34.21 20.40
CA THR A 637 17.72 33.81 21.77
C THR A 637 18.96 33.46 22.60
N GLY A 638 20.08 33.16 21.96
CA GLY A 638 21.31 32.70 22.59
C GLY A 638 21.16 31.32 23.24
N SER A 639 20.21 30.50 22.78
CA SER A 639 19.83 29.20 23.36
C SER A 639 19.16 28.30 22.32
N ALA A 640 19.43 26.99 22.37
CA ALA A 640 18.70 25.99 21.59
C ALA A 640 17.66 25.23 22.43
N ALA A 641 17.44 25.61 23.69
CA ALA A 641 16.54 24.91 24.61
C ALA A 641 15.09 24.83 24.12
N PHE A 642 14.65 25.80 23.32
CA PHE A 642 13.29 25.81 22.76
C PHE A 642 13.02 24.62 21.83
N LEU A 643 14.05 23.99 21.25
CA LEU A 643 13.89 22.77 20.45
C LEU A 643 13.29 21.62 21.26
N LEU A 644 13.62 21.54 22.55
CA LEU A 644 13.03 20.55 23.45
C LEU A 644 11.54 20.84 23.69
N ASP A 645 11.18 22.10 23.88
CA ASP A 645 9.77 22.50 24.02
C ASP A 645 8.95 22.19 22.77
N GLU A 646 9.51 22.48 21.59
CA GLU A 646 8.88 22.18 20.31
C GLU A 646 8.73 20.67 20.12
N LEU A 647 9.73 19.88 20.46
CA LEU A 647 9.67 18.41 20.41
C LEU A 647 8.58 17.85 21.33
N LEU A 648 8.48 18.36 22.56
CA LEU A 648 7.45 17.96 23.53
C LEU A 648 6.05 18.35 23.04
N ALA A 649 5.88 19.55 22.47
CA ALA A 649 4.62 19.98 21.89
C ALA A 649 4.19 19.11 20.68
N ILE A 650 5.14 18.71 19.83
CA ILE A 650 4.88 17.78 18.72
C ILE A 650 4.47 16.40 19.28
N LYS A 651 5.21 15.89 20.28
CA LYS A 651 4.93 14.63 20.95
C LYS A 651 3.50 14.59 21.52
N ASP A 652 3.12 15.63 22.25
CA ASP A 652 1.82 15.69 22.94
C ASP A 652 0.63 15.84 21.98
N ALA A 653 0.86 16.43 20.80
CA ALA A 653 -0.16 16.57 19.76
C ALA A 653 -0.22 15.37 18.78
N SER A 654 0.72 14.43 18.87
CA SER A 654 0.83 13.32 17.91
C SER A 654 -0.04 12.13 18.29
N GLN A 655 -0.49 11.38 17.27
CA GLN A 655 -1.13 10.06 17.45
C GLN A 655 -0.11 8.95 17.74
N GLU A 656 1.19 9.23 17.58
CA GLU A 656 2.30 8.30 17.85
C GLU A 656 3.31 8.88 18.86
N PRO A 657 2.90 9.26 20.09
CA PRO A 657 3.77 9.94 21.06
C PRO A 657 5.01 9.11 21.44
N GLY A 658 4.95 7.78 21.31
CA GLY A 658 6.09 6.90 21.55
C GLY A 658 7.29 7.13 20.63
N LYS A 659 7.07 7.53 19.37
CA LYS A 659 8.17 7.81 18.42
C LYS A 659 8.96 9.05 18.82
N TYR A 660 8.28 10.12 19.20
CA TYR A 660 8.91 11.34 19.70
C TYR A 660 9.51 11.15 21.10
N GLY A 661 8.93 10.24 21.91
CA GLY A 661 9.55 9.77 23.14
C GLY A 661 10.89 9.08 22.91
N PHE A 662 11.02 8.28 21.86
CA PHE A 662 12.30 7.67 21.48
C PHE A 662 13.34 8.72 21.04
N VAL A 663 12.95 9.73 20.25
CA VAL A 663 13.84 10.86 19.89
C VAL A 663 14.35 11.57 21.14
N LEU A 664 13.48 11.81 22.12
CA LEU A 664 13.87 12.40 23.39
C LEU A 664 14.92 11.55 24.15
N GLU A 665 14.77 10.23 24.14
CA GLU A 665 15.76 9.33 24.75
C GLU A 665 17.09 9.29 23.97
N LEU A 666 17.07 9.44 22.64
CA LEU A 666 18.30 9.61 21.85
C LEU A 666 19.05 10.88 22.26
N LEU A 667 18.35 12.02 22.38
CA LEU A 667 18.94 13.28 22.83
C LEU A 667 19.57 13.13 24.22
N LYS A 668 18.86 12.51 25.17
CA LYS A 668 19.38 12.28 26.53
C LYS A 668 20.62 11.39 26.52
N THR A 669 20.59 10.33 25.73
CA THR A 669 21.72 9.39 25.60
C THR A 669 22.95 10.08 25.01
N ALA A 670 22.77 10.83 23.93
CA ALA A 670 23.85 11.55 23.26
C ALA A 670 24.48 12.62 24.16
N CYS A 671 23.66 13.37 24.90
CA CYS A 671 24.12 14.37 25.87
C CYS A 671 24.55 13.76 27.23
N GLN A 672 24.43 12.43 27.41
CA GLN A 672 24.73 11.71 28.66
C GLN A 672 24.00 12.23 29.90
N VAL A 673 22.74 12.64 29.73
CA VAL A 673 21.86 13.18 30.78
C VAL A 673 20.73 12.22 31.12
N ARG A 674 20.14 12.35 32.31
CA ARG A 674 19.08 11.44 32.80
C ARG A 674 17.69 12.07 32.86
N SER A 675 17.62 13.40 32.77
CA SER A 675 16.36 14.14 32.89
C SER A 675 16.17 15.15 31.75
N GLU A 676 14.91 15.51 31.49
CA GLU A 676 14.57 16.57 30.52
C GLU A 676 15.10 17.94 30.97
N THR A 677 15.22 18.15 32.29
CA THR A 677 15.79 19.37 32.87
C THR A 677 17.28 19.48 32.54
N GLU A 678 18.05 18.42 32.75
CA GLU A 678 19.48 18.38 32.38
C GLU A 678 19.67 18.52 30.87
N LEU A 679 18.83 17.87 30.06
CA LEU A 679 18.87 18.03 28.61
C LEU A 679 18.59 19.47 28.18
N ARG A 680 17.62 20.13 28.83
CA ARG A 680 17.31 21.54 28.58
C ARG A 680 18.50 22.44 28.90
N GLU A 681 19.16 22.23 30.03
CA GLU A 681 20.37 22.98 30.41
C GLU A 681 21.50 22.79 29.38
N HIS A 682 21.65 21.56 28.87
CA HIS A 682 22.64 21.26 27.84
C HIS A 682 22.36 22.01 26.53
N LEU A 683 21.10 21.98 26.06
CA LEU A 683 20.68 22.72 24.86
C LEU A 683 20.67 24.25 25.08
N ASP A 684 20.45 24.72 26.30
CA ASP A 684 20.52 26.14 26.64
C ASP A 684 21.93 26.70 26.48
N SER A 685 22.94 25.84 26.72
CA SER A 685 24.33 26.23 26.52
C SER A 685 24.69 26.45 25.05
N CYS A 686 23.95 25.87 24.10
CA CYS A 686 24.18 25.98 22.65
C CYS A 686 23.69 27.32 22.09
N LYS A 687 24.62 28.20 21.71
CA LYS A 687 24.30 29.59 21.31
C LYS A 687 24.40 29.83 19.81
N ARG A 688 24.83 28.82 19.05
CA ARG A 688 25.06 28.90 17.61
C ARG A 688 24.58 27.63 16.93
N ALA A 689 24.28 27.76 15.65
CA ALA A 689 24.02 26.62 14.79
C ALA A 689 24.72 26.80 13.44
N ARG A 690 25.14 25.68 12.85
CA ARG A 690 25.75 25.60 11.53
C ARG A 690 24.91 24.69 10.65
N VAL A 691 24.69 25.09 9.40
CA VAL A 691 23.98 24.30 8.39
C VAL A 691 24.98 23.66 7.46
N ILE A 692 24.95 22.34 7.35
CA ILE A 692 25.85 21.56 6.50
C ILE A 692 25.02 20.84 5.45
N TYR A 693 25.26 21.14 4.18
CA TYR A 693 24.75 20.33 3.08
C TYR A 693 25.82 19.33 2.67
N LEU A 694 25.55 18.05 2.94
CA LEU A 694 26.35 16.93 2.45
C LEU A 694 25.75 16.49 1.11
N ALA A 695 26.36 16.93 0.01
CA ALA A 695 25.67 16.89 -1.28
C ALA A 695 26.64 16.96 -2.48
N PRO A 696 26.24 16.44 -3.68
CA PRO A 696 27.14 16.35 -4.79
C PRO A 696 27.74 17.70 -5.20
N LYS A 697 29.03 17.73 -5.54
CA LYS A 697 29.78 18.94 -5.94
C LYS A 697 29.04 19.78 -7.00
N LEU A 698 28.47 19.12 -8.01
CA LEU A 698 27.76 19.77 -9.11
C LEU A 698 26.41 20.38 -8.70
N SER A 699 25.85 19.95 -7.57
CA SER A 699 24.54 20.40 -7.08
C SER A 699 24.63 21.73 -6.32
N LYS A 700 25.85 22.23 -6.04
CA LYS A 700 26.06 23.46 -5.29
C LYS A 700 25.48 24.67 -6.06
N PRO A 701 24.52 25.41 -5.48
CA PRO A 701 23.96 26.61 -6.10
C PRO A 701 25.03 27.66 -6.40
N LYS A 702 24.89 28.38 -7.53
CA LYS A 702 25.84 29.45 -7.91
C LYS A 702 25.90 30.60 -6.90
N ASN A 703 24.78 30.89 -6.24
CA ASN A 703 24.66 31.92 -5.23
C ASN A 703 24.73 31.32 -3.81
N TRP A 704 25.61 30.33 -3.60
CA TRP A 704 25.77 29.70 -2.29
C TRP A 704 26.26 30.69 -1.24
N ARG A 705 25.71 30.60 -0.04
CA ARG A 705 26.06 31.42 1.13
C ARG A 705 27.52 31.19 1.54
N SER A 706 28.19 32.21 2.07
CA SER A 706 29.59 32.05 2.48
C SER A 706 29.69 31.22 3.77
N ALA A 707 30.83 30.55 3.96
CA ALA A 707 31.12 29.80 5.19
C ALA A 707 31.07 30.71 6.44
N ASP A 708 31.37 32.00 6.27
CA ASP A 708 31.30 33.02 7.33
C ASP A 708 29.89 33.26 7.85
N GLN A 709 28.86 32.79 7.14
CA GLN A 709 27.45 32.84 7.55
C GLN A 709 27.00 31.55 8.27
N GLY A 710 27.92 30.62 8.57
CA GLY A 710 27.59 29.34 9.20
C GLY A 710 26.92 28.33 8.27
N TRP A 711 27.12 28.46 6.95
CA TRP A 711 26.60 27.55 5.92
C TRP A 711 27.74 26.89 5.16
N GLU A 712 27.83 25.57 5.22
CA GLU A 712 28.88 24.79 4.56
C GLU A 712 28.30 23.82 3.54
N TRP A 713 28.94 23.73 2.38
CA TRP A 713 28.65 22.71 1.37
C TRP A 713 29.82 21.73 1.32
N ILE A 714 29.57 20.49 1.75
CA ILE A 714 30.56 19.42 1.76
C ILE A 714 30.17 18.44 0.64
N SER A 715 30.97 18.39 -0.42
CA SER A 715 30.88 17.32 -1.42
C SER A 715 31.42 16.00 -0.89
N PHE A 716 31.00 14.89 -1.49
CA PHE A 716 31.40 13.56 -1.02
C PHE A 716 32.91 13.33 -1.18
N GLU A 717 33.55 13.92 -2.20
CA GLU A 717 35.01 13.91 -2.39
C GLU A 717 35.75 14.58 -1.23
N ASN A 718 35.11 15.54 -0.55
CA ASN A 718 35.71 16.27 0.55
C ASN A 718 35.60 15.51 1.89
N LEU A 719 34.89 14.38 1.94
CA LEU A 719 34.94 13.49 3.11
C LEU A 719 36.29 12.74 3.15
N PRO A 720 36.78 12.38 4.35
CA PRO A 720 38.06 11.68 4.51
C PRO A 720 38.09 10.35 3.77
N VAL A 721 39.23 9.98 3.18
CA VAL A 721 39.38 8.72 2.41
C VAL A 721 39.32 7.49 3.31
N VAL A 722 39.85 7.61 4.52
CA VAL A 722 39.87 6.57 5.56
C VAL A 722 39.29 7.16 6.84
N LEU A 723 38.56 6.35 7.60
CA LEU A 723 38.13 6.70 8.96
C LEU A 723 38.97 5.91 9.95
N ASP A 724 39.67 6.61 10.82
CA ASP A 724 40.29 6.00 11.98
C ASP A 724 39.23 5.78 13.08
N GLU A 725 39.39 4.74 13.90
CA GLU A 725 38.57 4.52 15.11
C GLU A 725 37.05 4.28 14.87
N HIS A 726 36.70 3.42 13.91
CA HIS A 726 35.33 2.91 13.73
C HIS A 726 35.33 1.38 13.54
N GLU A 727 34.35 0.68 14.13
CA GLU A 727 34.29 -0.80 14.13
C GLU A 727 34.24 -1.41 12.72
N PHE A 728 33.70 -0.66 11.75
CA PHE A 728 33.57 -1.06 10.33
C PHE A 728 34.32 -0.11 9.39
N ALA A 729 35.45 0.45 9.84
CA ALA A 729 36.24 1.43 9.07
C ALA A 729 36.68 0.90 7.68
N ASP A 730 36.83 -0.41 7.52
CA ASP A 730 37.18 -1.10 6.28
C ASP A 730 36.09 -0.99 5.18
N GLN A 731 34.83 -0.77 5.56
CA GLN A 731 33.71 -0.59 4.62
C GLN A 731 33.58 0.84 4.11
N TRP A 732 34.14 1.82 4.83
CA TRP A 732 34.04 3.24 4.49
C TRP A 732 34.58 3.60 3.10
N PRO A 733 35.76 3.11 2.65
CA PRO A 733 36.27 3.41 1.32
C PRO A 733 35.28 3.04 0.21
N THR A 734 34.61 1.88 0.33
CA THR A 734 33.60 1.43 -0.65
C THR A 734 32.35 2.29 -0.64
N LEU A 735 31.83 2.66 0.53
CA LEU A 735 30.70 3.60 0.65
C LEU A 735 31.06 4.96 0.04
N ARG A 736 32.23 5.50 0.41
CA ARG A 736 32.70 6.79 -0.07
C ARG A 736 32.91 6.78 -1.58
N GLU A 737 33.47 5.73 -2.17
CA GLU A 737 33.65 5.61 -3.61
C GLU A 737 32.31 5.76 -4.36
N HIS A 738 31.26 5.07 -3.88
CA HIS A 738 29.93 5.18 -4.46
C HIS A 738 29.32 6.57 -4.27
N LEU A 739 29.52 7.22 -3.12
CA LEU A 739 29.10 8.60 -2.88
C LEU A 739 29.82 9.60 -3.78
N VAL A 740 31.14 9.47 -3.94
CA VAL A 740 31.97 10.32 -4.80
C VAL A 740 31.54 10.18 -6.26
N SER A 741 31.09 9.00 -6.70
CA SER A 741 30.54 8.84 -8.05
C SER A 741 29.36 9.79 -8.34
N LEU A 742 28.62 10.20 -7.30
CA LEU A 742 27.52 11.17 -7.42
C LEU A 742 28.01 12.61 -7.65
N ASP A 743 29.23 12.96 -7.18
CA ASP A 743 29.82 14.28 -7.41
C ASP A 743 29.98 14.59 -8.91
N GLU A 744 30.12 13.56 -9.75
CA GLU A 744 30.29 13.68 -11.20
C GLU A 744 29.03 13.33 -12.02
N ALA A 745 27.97 12.85 -11.36
CA ALA A 745 26.76 12.30 -11.99
C ALA A 745 25.80 13.39 -12.51
N THR A 746 26.21 14.11 -13.55
CA THR A 746 25.36 15.11 -14.23
C THR A 746 24.04 14.49 -14.73
N ARG A 747 22.97 15.29 -14.77
CA ARG A 747 21.72 14.94 -15.45
C ARG A 747 21.93 14.40 -16.89
N SER A 748 22.98 14.85 -17.58
CA SER A 748 23.32 14.41 -18.95
C SER A 748 23.92 12.99 -19.00
N LYS A 749 24.82 12.65 -18.06
CA LYS A 749 25.34 11.27 -17.90
C LYS A 749 24.23 10.31 -17.48
N ARG A 750 23.34 10.73 -16.57
CA ARG A 750 22.20 9.92 -16.11
C ARG A 750 21.19 9.61 -17.23
N ASN A 751 21.07 10.47 -18.23
CA ASN A 751 20.18 10.23 -19.38
C ASN A 751 20.82 9.43 -20.53
N ARG A 752 22.06 8.91 -20.38
CA ARG A 752 22.83 8.25 -21.45
C ARG A 752 22.88 9.05 -22.76
N ASN A 753 23.01 10.38 -22.67
CA ASN A 753 23.09 11.26 -23.83
C ASN A 753 24.52 11.41 -24.39
N GLU A 754 25.43 10.46 -24.12
CA GLU A 754 26.83 10.56 -24.58
C GLU A 754 27.02 10.40 -26.09
N GLU A 755 25.99 10.04 -26.83
CA GLU A 755 25.95 10.22 -28.28
C GLU A 755 24.75 11.08 -28.67
N LEU A 756 24.91 12.41 -28.63
CA LEU A 756 24.39 13.38 -29.62
C LEU A 756 24.61 14.81 -29.15
N VAL A 757 25.71 15.39 -29.65
CA VAL A 757 25.90 16.81 -30.00
C VAL A 757 25.82 17.83 -28.85
N VAL A 758 27.02 18.25 -28.43
CA VAL A 758 27.46 19.62 -28.10
C VAL A 758 26.34 20.66 -27.93
N GLY A 759 26.29 21.26 -26.73
CA GLY A 759 25.42 22.38 -26.38
C GLY A 759 25.51 23.56 -27.35
N GLY A 760 24.70 23.51 -28.40
CA GLY A 760 24.39 24.63 -29.27
C GLY A 760 23.04 25.22 -28.88
N LYS A 761 22.97 26.55 -28.79
CA LYS A 761 21.69 27.29 -28.66
C LYS A 761 20.69 26.74 -29.69
N ASN A 762 19.55 26.21 -29.25
CA ASN A 762 18.45 25.75 -30.12
C ASN A 762 17.52 26.91 -30.52
N TYR A 763 18.05 28.11 -30.62
CA TYR A 763 17.35 29.34 -30.98
C TYR A 763 18.39 30.33 -31.52
N ARG A 764 17.96 31.25 -32.38
CA ARG A 764 18.86 32.23 -32.98
C ARG A 764 19.27 33.27 -31.94
N GLU A 765 18.28 33.97 -31.39
CA GLU A 765 18.47 35.10 -30.48
C GLU A 765 17.30 35.24 -29.48
N LEU A 766 17.53 36.03 -28.42
CA LEU A 766 16.50 36.46 -27.48
C LEU A 766 15.98 37.83 -27.91
N ILE A 767 14.66 38.01 -27.90
CA ILE A 767 14.01 39.23 -28.37
C ILE A 767 12.90 39.65 -27.40
N LYS A 768 12.83 40.95 -27.09
CA LYS A 768 11.76 41.53 -26.27
C LYS A 768 10.46 41.64 -27.06
N PHE A 769 9.33 41.78 -26.37
CA PHE A 769 7.99 41.73 -26.99
C PHE A 769 7.76 42.77 -28.11
N SER A 770 8.06 44.05 -27.92
CA SER A 770 7.79 45.06 -28.96
C SER A 770 8.67 44.88 -30.23
N PRO A 771 9.98 44.60 -30.13
CA PRO A 771 10.80 44.21 -31.29
C PRO A 771 10.36 42.89 -31.94
N LEU A 772 9.89 41.93 -31.15
CA LEU A 772 9.35 40.66 -31.63
C LEU A 772 8.13 40.87 -32.52
N LEU A 773 7.20 41.73 -32.13
CA LEU A 773 6.01 42.03 -32.93
C LEU A 773 6.36 42.67 -34.27
N LYS A 774 7.34 43.59 -34.30
CA LYS A 774 7.82 44.18 -35.56
C LYS A 774 8.40 43.13 -36.49
N ARG A 775 9.20 42.21 -35.95
CA ARG A 775 9.84 41.15 -36.72
C ARG A 775 8.85 40.06 -37.17
N ALA A 776 7.89 39.69 -36.32
CA ALA A 776 6.81 38.78 -36.70
C ALA A 776 5.97 39.34 -37.85
N ARG A 777 5.77 40.66 -37.92
CA ARG A 777 5.06 41.31 -39.04
C ARG A 777 5.86 41.29 -40.34
N SER A 778 7.20 41.31 -40.27
CA SER A 778 8.06 41.28 -41.46
C SER A 778 8.37 39.86 -41.94
N GLU A 779 8.56 38.90 -41.02
CA GLU A 779 9.03 37.54 -41.34
C GLU A 779 7.89 36.49 -41.33
N GLY A 780 6.73 36.79 -40.71
CA GLY A 780 5.55 35.94 -40.75
C GLY A 780 5.81 34.48 -40.35
N ALA A 781 5.38 33.54 -41.19
CA ALA A 781 5.55 32.10 -40.98
C ALA A 781 7.01 31.62 -41.02
N ALA A 782 7.92 32.41 -41.60
CA ALA A 782 9.33 32.03 -41.71
C ALA A 782 10.09 32.11 -40.38
N MET A 783 9.49 32.73 -39.35
CA MET A 783 10.03 32.75 -38.00
C MET A 783 9.15 31.98 -37.01
N VAL A 784 9.79 31.46 -35.96
CA VAL A 784 9.13 30.80 -34.84
C VAL A 784 9.53 31.43 -33.52
N VAL A 785 8.57 31.51 -32.60
CA VAL A 785 8.70 32.06 -31.26
C VAL A 785 8.53 30.94 -30.25
N SER A 786 9.39 30.89 -29.24
CA SER A 786 9.27 29.89 -28.18
C SER A 786 8.25 30.32 -27.15
N LEU A 787 7.22 29.50 -26.98
CA LEU A 787 6.27 29.57 -25.89
C LEU A 787 5.74 28.16 -25.63
N GLN A 788 6.10 27.58 -24.48
CA GLN A 788 5.75 26.21 -24.12
C GLN A 788 4.24 26.07 -24.01
N ASN A 789 3.66 25.06 -24.67
CA ASN A 789 2.22 24.80 -24.71
C ASN A 789 1.40 26.05 -25.08
N TRP A 790 1.87 26.82 -26.07
CA TRP A 790 1.28 28.13 -26.40
C TRP A 790 -0.23 28.07 -26.69
N ARG A 791 -0.76 26.95 -27.21
CA ARG A 791 -2.20 26.79 -27.50
C ARG A 791 -3.08 26.92 -26.26
N THR A 792 -2.59 26.51 -25.09
CA THR A 792 -3.31 26.65 -23.82
C THR A 792 -2.87 27.88 -23.07
N VAL A 793 -1.58 28.23 -23.14
CA VAL A 793 -0.99 29.34 -22.36
C VAL A 793 -1.33 30.70 -22.96
N LEU A 794 -1.09 30.90 -24.27
CA LEU A 794 -1.19 32.22 -24.90
C LEU A 794 -2.60 32.86 -24.80
N PRO A 795 -3.72 32.12 -24.95
CA PRO A 795 -5.06 32.70 -24.80
C PRO A 795 -5.39 33.20 -23.38
N THR A 796 -4.65 32.73 -22.36
CA THR A 796 -4.87 33.11 -20.95
C THR A 796 -3.98 34.26 -20.49
N MET A 797 -3.05 34.71 -21.34
CA MET A 797 -2.08 35.76 -20.98
C MET A 797 -2.60 37.17 -21.29
N THR A 798 -2.27 38.13 -20.43
CA THR A 798 -2.53 39.56 -20.69
C THR A 798 -1.39 40.20 -21.49
N LEU A 799 -1.66 41.33 -22.17
CA LEU A 799 -0.63 42.11 -22.88
C LEU A 799 0.53 42.52 -21.97
N GLN A 800 0.23 42.94 -20.74
CA GLN A 800 1.24 43.34 -19.75
C GLN A 800 2.18 42.16 -19.38
N GLN A 801 1.64 40.95 -19.26
CA GLN A 801 2.44 39.74 -19.00
C GLN A 801 3.32 39.35 -20.18
N LEU A 802 2.87 39.61 -21.41
CA LEU A 802 3.64 39.36 -22.63
C LEU A 802 4.74 40.41 -22.81
N GLU A 803 4.48 41.68 -22.51
CA GLU A 803 5.45 42.78 -22.54
C GLU A 803 6.61 42.59 -21.56
N ALA A 804 6.33 42.01 -20.39
CA ALA A 804 7.35 41.70 -19.38
C ALA A 804 8.30 40.56 -19.81
N LYS A 805 7.93 39.76 -20.82
CA LYS A 805 8.71 38.58 -21.23
C LYS A 805 9.77 38.88 -22.28
N THR A 806 10.83 38.07 -22.23
CA THR A 806 11.80 37.92 -23.31
C THR A 806 11.54 36.57 -24.00
N PHE A 807 11.43 36.58 -25.32
CA PHE A 807 11.12 35.38 -26.11
C PHE A 807 12.38 34.88 -26.80
N LYS A 808 12.51 33.56 -26.96
CA LYS A 808 13.47 32.98 -27.89
C LYS A 808 12.83 32.97 -29.26
N TYR A 809 13.56 33.38 -30.29
CA TYR A 809 13.09 33.26 -31.67
C TYR A 809 14.11 32.52 -32.54
N ASP A 810 13.62 31.90 -33.61
CA ASP A 810 14.42 31.24 -34.64
C ASP A 810 13.71 31.25 -35.99
N LEU A 811 14.34 30.72 -37.03
CA LEU A 811 13.70 30.45 -38.32
C LEU A 811 12.90 29.15 -38.28
N ALA A 812 11.75 29.13 -38.96
CA ALA A 812 10.89 27.95 -39.09
C ALA A 812 11.62 26.84 -39.87
N ASP A 813 12.25 27.22 -40.98
CA ASP A 813 13.09 26.34 -41.80
C ASP A 813 14.56 26.79 -41.73
N GLY A 814 15.47 25.82 -41.49
CA GLY A 814 16.90 26.10 -41.33
C GLY A 814 17.31 26.71 -39.99
N GLY A 815 16.41 26.74 -39.00
CA GLY A 815 16.68 27.18 -37.63
C GLY A 815 17.56 26.21 -36.82
N LYS A 816 18.05 26.66 -35.66
CA LYS A 816 18.94 25.87 -34.79
C LYS A 816 18.15 24.85 -33.95
N GLY A 817 18.43 23.56 -34.18
CA GLY A 817 17.84 22.46 -33.40
C GLY A 817 16.37 22.18 -33.72
N LYS A 818 15.84 21.07 -33.19
CA LYS A 818 14.47 20.59 -33.49
C LYS A 818 13.41 21.49 -32.84
N LYS A 819 12.39 21.90 -33.62
CA LYS A 819 11.28 22.74 -33.15
C LYS A 819 10.03 21.89 -32.95
N ASP A 820 9.71 21.58 -31.70
CA ASP A 820 8.44 20.92 -31.37
C ASP A 820 7.27 21.92 -31.56
N PRO A 821 6.26 21.61 -32.39
CA PRO A 821 5.08 22.46 -32.61
C PRO A 821 4.23 22.75 -31.36
N LYS A 822 4.46 22.04 -30.25
CA LYS A 822 3.85 22.33 -28.95
C LYS A 822 4.54 23.50 -28.22
N ASN A 823 5.82 23.73 -28.49
CA ASN A 823 6.67 24.71 -27.78
C ASN A 823 7.10 25.90 -28.63
N TRP A 824 6.81 25.84 -29.92
CA TRP A 824 7.14 26.86 -30.91
C TRP A 824 5.88 27.23 -31.69
N ILE A 825 5.69 28.54 -31.88
CA ILE A 825 4.57 29.13 -32.62
C ILE A 825 5.13 29.96 -33.77
N THR A 826 4.54 29.88 -34.97
CA THR A 826 4.99 30.69 -36.10
C THR A 826 4.64 32.17 -35.89
N GLY A 827 5.40 33.10 -36.47
CA GLY A 827 5.24 34.54 -36.22
C GLY A 827 3.84 35.07 -36.58
N ASP A 828 3.27 34.58 -37.67
CA ASP A 828 1.91 34.84 -38.12
C ASP A 828 0.83 34.26 -37.18
N GLN A 829 1.00 33.03 -36.69
CA GLN A 829 0.13 32.45 -35.67
C GLN A 829 0.20 33.23 -34.36
N PHE A 830 1.40 33.67 -33.97
CA PHE A 830 1.61 34.50 -32.79
C PHE A 830 0.88 35.82 -32.92
N LEU A 831 1.05 36.55 -34.03
CA LEU A 831 0.34 37.80 -34.29
C LEU A 831 -1.19 37.63 -34.29
N ALA A 832 -1.70 36.54 -34.89
CA ALA A 832 -3.13 36.26 -34.90
C ALA A 832 -3.72 36.03 -33.50
N GLN A 833 -2.94 35.47 -32.57
CA GLN A 833 -3.36 35.32 -31.17
C GLN A 833 -3.22 36.63 -30.39
N ILE A 834 -2.18 37.43 -30.64
CA ILE A 834 -2.03 38.75 -30.02
C ILE A 834 -3.15 39.70 -30.44
N ALA A 835 -3.58 39.66 -31.70
CA ALA A 835 -4.69 40.48 -32.19
C ALA A 835 -6.02 40.19 -31.46
N LYS A 836 -6.22 38.95 -30.99
CA LYS A 836 -7.41 38.57 -30.19
C LYS A 836 -7.35 39.08 -28.75
N LEU A 837 -6.17 39.50 -28.29
CA LEU A 837 -5.94 40.02 -26.93
C LEU A 837 -6.00 41.56 -26.88
N GLN A 838 -6.11 42.25 -28.03
CA GLN A 838 -6.33 43.70 -28.07
C GLN A 838 -7.83 44.00 -28.06
N PRO A 839 -8.36 44.81 -27.14
CA PRO A 839 -9.72 45.34 -27.26
C PRO A 839 -9.79 46.29 -28.47
N CYS A 840 -10.91 46.25 -29.21
CA CYS A 840 -11.19 47.18 -30.31
C CYS A 840 -11.09 48.65 -29.88
#